data_AF-B7Q2Q2-F1
#
_entry.id   AF-B7Q2Q2-F1
#
_cell.length_a   1.000
_cell.length_b   1.000
_cell.length_c   1.000
_cell.angle_alpha   90.00
_cell.angle_beta   90.00
_cell.angle_gamma   90.00
#
_symmetry.space_group_name_H-M   'P 1'
#
loop_
_entity.id
_entity.type
_entity.pdbx_description
1 polymer ?
#
loop_
_entity_poly.entity_id
_entity_poly.type
_entity_poly.pdbx_seq_one_letter_code
_entity_poly.pdbx_strand_id
1 'polypeptide(L)'
;MECERLGFHGARLNPCGFCVGGSTGLEPGHGRDCKGSCGGRARRDCHGVCGGSAYLDPCSGNCLCERDVCGVCNGRGSSCFLLTGITPAVVPADVDVKITLLGAFSGETRDVLCVFRRRDAAVVGGSTEPTTVTAAGRGNGTSFTCLPRSFQQGTYLVTPRLSRLGKEVNNSNVILTVFNKDVGFDKMEPTTAPYRKEENKGESLRLVFTGGDVPKFPLYCILQPTERSQRPTVVPPSVLAPASHSQCHVPFQKTSGDFVVFPSLDGQHPLSRGFNLSLYATRPQIKAAYITGDGEKLRLSLNSDMVTEDKQSVVMNIGEDLKVDARRVAPPNPGPLLAAISGPTVAPRCGRLELTVHYSWGAGPVEAFAWTATRNDSAPLEDHLKALLKANSGPYLILEAEDLEMEMQYKFTVKVTADTRNTAEAAHLLTRRDVNAPIVVLYSDAILNQRPVSPEDELFLYAETVVPDCNGTLDDLELDWTVDDPRVRFDFGSQNSPVYRIAPYALPPDSNVTFQVRAFSYPTQWAYGESSVTLSVGSSDLKAVIKGGPSRMAGQGQNDVILNGSPSSGGQDPLVYQWSCLDEHLQPCYDYGPTATSDLLLKPLETNREVIRIMAERLEPGKSLNFTLEVFRTDNSSGEPGVKAATSTLVITQEEIIPLAS
;
A
#
# COMPACT_ATOMS: atom_id res chain seq x y z
N MET A 1 -37.62 -57.40 26.70
CA MET A 1 -38.38 -57.68 25.46
C MET A 1 -37.82 -56.96 24.23
N GLU A 2 -36.88 -56.01 24.36
CA GLU A 2 -36.31 -55.29 23.20
C GLU A 2 -35.33 -56.15 22.37
N CYS A 3 -34.46 -56.95 23.00
CA CYS A 3 -33.48 -57.79 22.28
C CYS A 3 -34.07 -59.01 21.56
N GLU A 4 -35.14 -59.62 22.11
CA GLU A 4 -35.79 -60.76 21.46
C GLU A 4 -36.53 -60.34 20.19
N ARG A 5 -37.07 -59.11 20.14
CA ARG A 5 -37.67 -58.55 18.92
C ARG A 5 -36.65 -58.31 17.80
N LEU A 6 -35.36 -58.22 18.14
CA LEU A 6 -34.26 -58.12 17.19
C LEU A 6 -33.68 -59.49 16.79
N GLY A 7 -34.30 -60.60 17.21
CA GLY A 7 -33.88 -61.96 16.86
C GLY A 7 -32.81 -62.56 17.79
N PHE A 8 -32.44 -61.88 18.89
CA PHE A 8 -31.44 -62.36 19.85
C PHE A 8 -32.11 -63.07 21.04
N HIS A 9 -32.38 -64.36 20.87
CA HIS A 9 -33.02 -65.20 21.88
C HIS A 9 -32.18 -65.30 23.17
N GLY A 10 -32.82 -65.07 24.33
CA GLY A 10 -32.16 -65.10 25.64
C GLY A 10 -31.19 -63.94 25.92
N ALA A 11 -31.10 -62.95 25.03
CA ALA A 11 -30.27 -61.76 25.25
C ALA A 11 -31.05 -60.67 26.01
N ARG A 12 -30.34 -59.86 26.79
CA ARG A 12 -30.90 -58.72 27.53
C ARG A 12 -30.12 -57.45 27.24
N LEU A 13 -30.79 -56.31 27.29
CA LEU A 13 -30.12 -55.02 27.17
C LEU A 13 -29.23 -54.80 28.40
N ASN A 14 -27.98 -54.43 28.20
CA ASN A 14 -27.12 -53.98 29.28
C ASN A 14 -27.27 -52.47 29.50
N PRO A 15 -26.67 -51.90 30.57
CA PRO A 15 -26.80 -50.47 30.86
C PRO A 15 -26.18 -49.53 29.80
N CYS A 16 -25.47 -50.07 28.80
CA CYS A 16 -24.92 -49.31 27.67
C CYS A 16 -25.79 -49.36 26.41
N GLY A 17 -26.95 -50.02 26.49
CA GLY A 17 -27.88 -50.13 25.37
C GLY A 17 -27.62 -51.32 24.44
N PHE A 18 -26.64 -52.18 24.73
CA PHE A 18 -26.32 -53.34 23.89
C PHE A 18 -27.06 -54.59 24.35
N CYS A 19 -27.51 -55.42 23.41
CA CYS A 19 -28.00 -56.75 23.70
C CYS A 19 -26.83 -57.68 24.03
N VAL A 20 -26.77 -58.19 25.27
CA VAL A 20 -25.69 -59.03 25.79
C VAL A 20 -26.24 -60.35 26.33
N GLY A 21 -25.39 -61.38 26.37
CA GLY A 21 -25.78 -62.74 26.75
C GLY A 21 -26.65 -63.44 25.69
N GLY A 22 -27.22 -64.59 26.06
CA GLY A 22 -27.99 -65.41 25.14
C GLY A 22 -27.20 -65.80 23.89
N SER A 23 -27.82 -65.68 22.71
CA SER A 23 -27.19 -65.99 21.42
C SER A 23 -26.22 -64.93 20.89
N THR A 24 -26.01 -63.79 21.57
CA THR A 24 -25.14 -62.71 21.07
C THR A 24 -23.64 -62.97 21.23
N GLY A 25 -23.25 -63.83 22.17
CA GLY A 25 -21.84 -64.04 22.54
C GLY A 25 -21.17 -62.84 23.23
N LEU A 26 -21.92 -61.75 23.47
CA LEU A 26 -21.39 -60.55 24.10
C LEU A 26 -21.48 -60.65 25.63
N GLU A 27 -20.37 -60.30 26.30
CA GLU A 27 -20.30 -60.30 27.76
C GLU A 27 -21.18 -59.20 28.39
N PRO A 28 -21.62 -59.35 29.66
CA PRO A 28 -22.51 -58.37 30.30
C PRO A 28 -22.01 -56.92 30.30
N GLY A 29 -20.68 -56.73 30.32
CA GLY A 29 -20.01 -55.44 30.32
C GLY A 29 -19.79 -54.82 28.94
N HIS A 30 -20.23 -55.46 27.86
CA HIS A 30 -19.94 -55.03 26.49
C HIS A 30 -20.35 -53.57 26.23
N GLY A 31 -19.47 -52.79 25.61
CA GLY A 31 -19.70 -51.36 25.37
C GLY A 31 -19.28 -50.45 26.54
N ARG A 32 -18.81 -50.98 27.67
CA ARG A 32 -18.11 -50.20 28.71
C ARG A 32 -16.62 -50.12 28.43
N ASP A 33 -16.05 -48.95 28.70
CA ASP A 33 -14.60 -48.79 28.80
C ASP A 33 -14.08 -49.36 30.13
N CYS A 34 -12.76 -49.38 30.35
CA CYS A 34 -12.21 -49.98 31.56
C CYS A 34 -12.56 -49.22 32.86
N LYS A 35 -13.12 -48.00 32.78
CA LYS A 35 -13.65 -47.22 33.92
C LYS A 35 -15.15 -47.49 34.14
N GLY A 36 -15.74 -48.39 33.36
CA GLY A 36 -17.16 -48.75 33.43
C GLY A 36 -18.09 -47.81 32.68
N SER A 37 -17.57 -46.87 31.88
CA SER A 37 -18.37 -45.89 31.15
C SER A 37 -18.78 -46.40 29.78
N CYS A 38 -20.07 -46.33 29.45
CA CYS A 38 -20.61 -46.75 28.17
C CYS A 38 -20.11 -45.84 27.03
N GLY A 39 -19.51 -46.41 25.98
CA GLY A 39 -18.93 -45.64 24.86
C GLY A 39 -17.67 -44.83 25.22
N GLY A 40 -17.10 -45.06 26.41
CA GLY A 40 -15.85 -44.42 26.83
C GLY A 40 -14.64 -44.90 26.03
N ARG A 41 -13.55 -44.12 26.06
CA ARG A 41 -12.31 -44.44 25.33
C ARG A 41 -11.20 -44.99 26.24
N ALA A 42 -11.44 -45.16 27.55
CA ALA A 42 -10.40 -45.62 28.46
C ALA A 42 -10.06 -47.09 28.23
N ARG A 43 -8.78 -47.38 27.96
CA ARG A 43 -8.24 -48.74 27.83
C ARG A 43 -7.28 -49.03 28.97
N ARG A 44 -7.13 -50.31 29.33
CA ARG A 44 -6.06 -50.71 30.25
C ARG A 44 -4.73 -50.55 29.53
N ASP A 45 -3.78 -49.97 30.24
CA ASP A 45 -2.39 -49.84 29.82
C ASP A 45 -1.68 -51.21 29.95
N CYS A 46 -0.42 -51.32 29.51
CA CYS A 46 0.30 -52.61 29.57
C CYS A 46 0.64 -53.10 30.99
N HIS A 47 0.47 -52.27 32.02
CA HIS A 47 0.52 -52.66 33.43
C HIS A 47 -0.86 -53.04 34.00
N GLY A 48 -1.89 -53.08 33.15
CA GLY A 48 -3.26 -53.42 33.55
C GLY A 48 -4.01 -52.28 34.22
N VAL A 49 -3.45 -51.05 34.26
CA VAL A 49 -4.06 -49.87 34.87
C VAL A 49 -5.01 -49.21 33.88
N CYS A 50 -6.25 -48.99 34.29
CA CYS A 50 -7.24 -48.38 33.42
C CYS A 50 -6.98 -46.89 33.18
N GLY A 51 -6.78 -46.51 31.91
CA GLY A 51 -6.44 -45.14 31.50
C GLY A 51 -5.03 -44.72 31.93
N GLY A 52 -4.14 -45.68 32.19
CA GLY A 52 -2.73 -45.41 32.43
C GLY A 52 -2.00 -45.05 31.13
N SER A 53 -0.86 -44.38 31.27
CA SER A 53 -0.01 -43.94 30.16
C SER A 53 0.98 -45.02 29.69
N ALA A 54 1.02 -46.18 30.35
CA ALA A 54 2.03 -47.19 30.04
C ALA A 54 1.71 -47.90 28.72
N TYR A 55 2.67 -47.92 27.80
CA TYR A 55 2.51 -48.57 26.51
C TYR A 55 3.57 -49.64 26.31
N LEU A 56 3.18 -50.69 25.57
CA LEU A 56 4.03 -51.82 25.28
C LEU A 56 4.98 -51.38 24.16
N ASP A 57 6.28 -51.40 24.43
CA ASP A 57 7.28 -51.08 23.41
C ASP A 57 7.30 -52.20 22.36
N PRO A 58 6.95 -51.91 21.10
CA PRO A 58 6.88 -52.93 20.06
C PRO A 58 8.25 -53.57 19.75
N CYS A 59 9.36 -52.92 20.12
CA CYS A 59 10.71 -53.43 19.87
C CYS A 59 11.21 -54.36 20.98
N SER A 60 10.97 -54.02 22.25
CA SER A 60 11.50 -54.79 23.39
C SER A 60 10.48 -55.68 24.09
N GLY A 61 9.19 -55.52 23.80
CA GLY A 61 8.11 -56.20 24.51
C GLY A 61 7.91 -55.73 25.96
N ASN A 62 8.72 -54.77 26.42
CA ASN A 62 8.62 -54.23 27.78
C ASN A 62 7.53 -53.17 27.87
N CYS A 63 6.88 -53.11 29.03
CA CYS A 63 5.93 -52.06 29.33
C CYS A 63 6.66 -50.79 29.77
N LEU A 64 6.65 -49.76 28.93
CA LEU A 64 7.27 -48.46 29.19
C LEU A 64 6.25 -47.48 29.75
N CYS A 65 6.71 -46.55 30.58
CA CYS A 65 5.88 -45.54 31.24
C CYS A 65 6.67 -44.23 31.35
N GLU A 66 5.97 -43.11 31.49
CA GLU A 66 6.61 -41.89 32.00
C GLU A 66 6.85 -42.05 33.51
N ARG A 67 8.13 -42.07 33.89
CA ARG A 67 8.55 -42.07 35.30
C ARG A 67 8.51 -40.64 35.84
N ASP A 68 8.10 -40.50 37.09
CA ASP A 68 8.17 -39.22 37.79
C ASP A 68 9.60 -38.87 38.23
N VAL A 69 9.76 -37.71 38.88
CA VAL A 69 11.05 -37.22 39.40
C VAL A 69 11.69 -38.19 40.41
N CYS A 70 10.91 -39.09 41.00
CA CYS A 70 11.39 -40.14 41.92
C CYS A 70 11.69 -41.47 41.22
N GLY A 71 11.55 -41.55 39.90
CA GLY A 71 11.76 -42.76 39.12
C GLY A 71 10.59 -43.75 39.15
N VAL A 72 9.41 -43.35 39.62
CA VAL A 72 8.22 -44.20 39.74
C VAL A 72 7.27 -43.97 38.57
N CYS A 73 6.84 -45.05 37.89
CA CYS A 73 5.81 -44.98 36.85
C CYS A 73 4.51 -44.39 37.38
N ASN A 74 3.98 -43.34 36.72
CA ASN A 74 2.78 -42.63 37.17
C ASN A 74 2.86 -42.12 38.62
N GLY A 75 4.07 -42.02 39.17
CA GLY A 75 4.28 -41.39 40.46
C GLY A 75 3.98 -39.89 40.35
N ARG A 76 3.58 -39.28 41.46
CA ARG A 76 3.30 -37.84 41.52
C ARG A 76 4.38 -37.10 42.31
N GLY A 77 5.63 -37.60 42.30
CA GLY A 77 6.74 -37.08 43.09
C GLY A 77 6.55 -37.24 44.60
N SER A 78 5.72 -38.21 45.02
CA SER A 78 5.37 -38.42 46.43
C SER A 78 6.26 -39.42 47.15
N SER A 79 7.06 -40.20 46.43
CA SER A 79 7.87 -41.30 46.97
C SER A 79 9.29 -40.90 47.38
N CYS A 80 9.72 -39.67 47.08
CA CYS A 80 11.06 -39.18 47.40
C CYS A 80 11.05 -37.68 47.75
N PHE A 81 12.14 -37.22 48.37
CA PHE A 81 12.35 -35.81 48.72
C PHE A 81 13.64 -35.31 48.05
N LEU A 82 13.50 -34.62 46.92
CA LEU A 82 14.56 -34.20 46.00
C LEU A 82 14.26 -32.81 45.43
N LEU A 83 15.26 -31.93 45.41
CA LEU A 83 15.23 -30.67 44.66
C LEU A 83 15.89 -30.89 43.30
N THR A 84 15.22 -30.57 42.21
CA THR A 84 15.78 -30.70 40.85
C THR A 84 16.06 -29.36 40.19
N GLY A 85 15.37 -28.29 40.58
CA GLY A 85 15.59 -26.98 39.97
C GLY A 85 14.89 -25.83 40.70
N ILE A 86 15.08 -24.65 40.14
CA ILE A 86 14.51 -23.39 40.62
C ILE A 86 14.11 -22.54 39.42
N THR A 87 12.98 -21.83 39.53
CA THR A 87 12.52 -20.86 38.53
C THR A 87 11.97 -19.62 39.23
N PRO A 88 12.47 -18.42 38.92
CA PRO A 88 13.63 -18.13 38.06
C PRO A 88 14.96 -18.48 38.77
N ALA A 89 16.02 -18.78 38.01
CA ALA A 89 17.36 -19.06 38.55
C ALA A 89 18.23 -17.81 38.75
N VAL A 90 17.72 -16.65 38.32
CA VAL A 90 18.35 -15.34 38.43
C VAL A 90 17.29 -14.33 38.85
N VAL A 91 17.59 -13.41 39.77
CA VAL A 91 16.67 -12.39 40.30
C VAL A 91 17.39 -11.08 40.61
N PRO A 92 16.71 -9.92 40.60
CA PRO A 92 17.34 -8.66 40.96
C PRO A 92 17.57 -8.57 42.48
N ALA A 93 18.58 -7.81 42.88
CA ALA A 93 18.80 -7.42 44.27
C ALA A 93 17.73 -6.43 44.73
N ASP A 94 17.50 -6.39 46.04
CA ASP A 94 16.67 -5.39 46.73
C ASP A 94 15.19 -5.33 46.31
N VAL A 95 14.66 -6.44 45.78
CA VAL A 95 13.25 -6.57 45.40
C VAL A 95 12.64 -7.87 45.95
N ASP A 96 11.33 -7.84 46.19
CA ASP A 96 10.58 -9.04 46.57
C ASP A 96 10.38 -9.92 45.34
N VAL A 97 10.77 -11.18 45.43
CA VAL A 97 10.74 -12.10 44.29
C VAL A 97 9.90 -13.34 44.58
N LYS A 98 9.18 -13.80 43.57
CA LYS A 98 8.48 -15.08 43.61
C LYS A 98 9.38 -16.16 43.02
N ILE A 99 9.76 -17.11 43.86
CA ILE A 99 10.65 -18.22 43.49
C ILE A 99 9.89 -19.54 43.59
N THR A 100 10.00 -20.37 42.55
CA THR A 100 9.43 -21.72 42.53
C THR A 100 10.54 -22.75 42.56
N LEU A 101 10.54 -23.60 43.60
CA LEU A 101 11.36 -24.79 43.67
C LEU A 101 10.68 -25.93 42.91
N LEU A 102 11.44 -26.63 42.07
CA LEU A 102 10.98 -27.78 41.30
C LEU A 102 11.64 -29.04 41.83
N GLY A 103 10.88 -30.13 41.92
CA GLY A 103 11.39 -31.40 42.41
C GLY A 103 10.31 -32.38 42.83
N ALA A 104 10.61 -33.15 43.85
CA ALA A 104 9.69 -34.06 44.51
C ALA A 104 9.81 -33.84 46.01
N PHE A 105 8.68 -33.59 46.69
CA PHE A 105 8.69 -33.16 48.08
C PHE A 105 7.96 -34.18 48.97
N SER A 106 8.08 -35.47 48.66
CA SER A 106 7.49 -36.57 49.42
C SER A 106 5.97 -36.46 49.62
N GLY A 107 5.28 -35.79 48.68
CA GLY A 107 3.82 -35.57 48.74
C GLY A 107 3.41 -34.42 49.67
N GLU A 108 4.37 -33.69 50.25
CA GLU A 108 4.09 -32.53 51.08
C GLU A 108 3.49 -31.41 50.24
N THR A 109 2.43 -30.79 50.75
CA THR A 109 1.76 -29.65 50.08
C THR A 109 1.88 -28.36 50.90
N ARG A 110 2.31 -28.49 52.16
CA ARG A 110 2.52 -27.42 53.14
C ARG A 110 3.81 -27.74 53.93
N ASP A 111 4.25 -26.83 54.78
CA ASP A 111 5.36 -27.07 55.72
C ASP A 111 6.75 -27.32 55.09
N VAL A 112 6.98 -26.77 53.90
CA VAL A 112 8.32 -26.67 53.29
C VAL A 112 8.80 -25.21 53.41
N LEU A 113 10.01 -25.01 53.95
CA LEU A 113 10.73 -23.75 53.96
C LEU A 113 11.72 -23.72 52.80
N CYS A 114 11.72 -22.65 52.01
CA CYS A 114 12.80 -22.34 51.09
C CYS A 114 13.93 -21.64 51.84
N VAL A 115 15.12 -22.25 51.87
CA VAL A 115 16.31 -21.70 52.52
C VAL A 115 17.33 -21.34 51.44
N PHE A 116 17.80 -20.10 51.47
CA PHE A 116 18.79 -19.56 50.52
C PHE A 116 20.03 -19.12 51.29
N ARG A 117 21.17 -19.73 51.02
CA ARG A 117 22.44 -19.46 51.72
C ARG A 117 23.46 -18.84 50.78
N ARG A 118 23.96 -17.64 51.09
CA ARG A 118 24.95 -16.96 50.25
C ARG A 118 26.29 -17.73 50.26
N ARG A 119 26.88 -17.99 49.09
CA ARG A 119 28.20 -18.66 48.95
C ARG A 119 29.36 -17.75 49.31
N ASP A 120 29.23 -16.45 49.02
CA ASP A 120 30.35 -15.50 49.03
C ASP A 120 30.59 -14.84 50.40
N ALA A 121 30.08 -15.43 51.49
CA ALA A 121 30.21 -14.90 52.84
C ALA A 121 31.63 -15.10 53.40
N ALA A 122 32.60 -14.35 52.90
CA ALA A 122 33.85 -14.13 53.63
C ALA A 122 33.52 -13.27 54.86
N VAL A 123 33.74 -13.83 56.05
CA VAL A 123 33.66 -13.10 57.32
C VAL A 123 34.80 -12.09 57.33
N VAL A 124 34.52 -10.85 56.91
CA VAL A 124 35.40 -9.72 57.16
C VAL A 124 34.59 -8.66 57.89
N GLY A 125 34.80 -8.60 59.21
CA GLY A 125 34.57 -7.42 60.04
C GLY A 125 33.16 -6.83 60.07
N GLY A 126 32.29 -7.38 60.93
CA GLY A 126 31.51 -6.52 61.83
C GLY A 126 30.12 -6.01 61.42
N SER A 127 29.47 -6.52 60.37
CA SER A 127 28.02 -6.36 60.20
C SER A 127 27.35 -7.70 59.91
N THR A 128 26.53 -8.18 60.84
CA THR A 128 25.73 -9.41 60.72
C THR A 128 24.53 -9.19 59.80
N GLU A 129 24.77 -9.09 58.50
CA GLU A 129 23.70 -9.20 57.51
C GLU A 129 23.34 -10.68 57.29
N PRO A 130 22.07 -11.00 57.00
CA PRO A 130 21.62 -12.38 56.91
C PRO A 130 22.29 -13.09 55.72
N THR A 131 23.28 -13.93 56.03
CA THR A 131 23.86 -14.92 55.12
C THR A 131 22.85 -15.98 54.68
N THR A 132 21.69 -16.04 55.34
CA THR A 132 20.59 -16.96 55.03
C THR A 132 19.25 -16.23 54.93
N VAL A 133 18.57 -16.35 53.79
CA VAL A 133 17.19 -15.90 53.59
C VAL A 133 16.28 -17.12 53.68
N THR A 134 15.18 -17.03 54.43
CA THR A 134 14.21 -18.13 54.58
C THR A 134 12.80 -17.64 54.28
N ALA A 135 12.03 -18.43 53.53
CA ALA A 135 10.64 -18.13 53.20
C ALA A 135 9.76 -19.36 53.32
N ALA A 136 8.52 -19.17 53.77
CA ALA A 136 7.52 -20.24 53.79
C ALA A 136 7.09 -20.59 52.36
N GLY A 137 7.12 -21.88 52.03
CA GLY A 137 6.69 -22.41 50.75
C GLY A 137 5.26 -22.94 50.79
N ARG A 138 4.55 -22.77 49.67
CA ARG A 138 3.26 -23.44 49.41
C ARG A 138 3.33 -24.16 48.07
N GLY A 139 2.81 -25.38 48.00
CA GLY A 139 3.05 -26.25 46.87
C GLY A 139 2.06 -27.39 46.71
N ASN A 140 2.33 -28.25 45.74
CA ASN A 140 1.48 -29.39 45.37
C ASN A 140 2.21 -30.74 45.50
N GLY A 141 3.40 -30.77 46.10
CA GLY A 141 4.23 -31.98 46.22
C GLY A 141 5.32 -32.12 45.16
N THR A 142 5.24 -31.41 44.03
CA THR A 142 6.28 -31.40 42.98
C THR A 142 6.82 -30.00 42.66
N SER A 143 6.11 -28.97 43.10
CA SER A 143 6.61 -27.60 43.10
C SER A 143 6.20 -26.87 44.37
N PHE A 144 7.07 -25.97 44.83
CA PHE A 144 6.80 -25.08 45.96
C PHE A 144 7.15 -23.64 45.61
N THR A 145 6.18 -22.74 45.74
CA THR A 145 6.37 -21.31 45.57
C THR A 145 6.68 -20.65 46.91
N CYS A 146 7.71 -19.82 46.91
CA CYS A 146 8.19 -19.04 48.04
C CYS A 146 8.25 -17.55 47.67
N LEU A 147 8.03 -16.68 48.67
CA LEU A 147 8.09 -15.23 48.57
C LEU A 147 9.16 -14.70 49.54
N PRO A 148 10.46 -14.96 49.29
CA PRO A 148 11.54 -14.33 50.06
C PRO A 148 11.52 -12.81 49.87
N ARG A 149 11.80 -12.09 50.95
CA ARG A 149 11.98 -10.64 50.93
C ARG A 149 13.42 -10.33 50.59
N SER A 150 13.63 -9.44 49.62
CA SER A 150 14.87 -8.74 49.29
C SER A 150 16.18 -9.54 49.41
N PHE A 151 16.85 -9.82 48.28
CA PHE A 151 18.19 -10.40 48.28
C PHE A 151 19.30 -9.35 48.09
N GLN A 152 20.45 -9.57 48.72
CA GLN A 152 21.70 -8.87 48.38
C GLN A 152 22.36 -9.51 47.16
N GLN A 153 23.10 -8.71 46.37
CA GLN A 153 23.84 -9.21 45.19
C GLN A 153 24.79 -10.35 45.57
N GLY A 154 24.80 -11.43 44.78
CA GLY A 154 25.69 -12.58 44.99
C GLY A 154 25.05 -13.91 44.63
N THR A 155 25.75 -14.99 44.96
CA THR A 155 25.34 -16.35 44.62
C THR A 155 24.77 -17.07 45.85
N TYR A 156 23.61 -17.71 45.73
CA TYR A 156 22.95 -18.42 46.82
C TYR A 156 22.75 -19.90 46.51
N LEU A 157 23.07 -20.76 47.47
CA LEU A 157 22.68 -22.16 47.50
C LEU A 157 21.23 -22.28 47.96
N VAL A 158 20.45 -23.05 47.21
CA VAL A 158 19.01 -23.22 47.46
C VAL A 158 18.75 -24.58 48.07
N THR A 159 18.04 -24.61 49.20
CA THR A 159 17.74 -25.86 49.91
C THR A 159 16.31 -25.85 50.46
N PRO A 160 15.46 -26.82 50.09
CA PRO A 160 14.19 -27.01 50.77
C PRO A 160 14.41 -27.70 52.12
N ARG A 161 13.67 -27.23 53.14
CA ARG A 161 13.67 -27.80 54.48
C ARG A 161 12.25 -28.14 54.91
N LEU A 162 12.03 -29.34 55.44
CA LEU A 162 10.75 -29.69 56.05
C LEU A 162 10.64 -29.07 57.45
N SER A 163 9.66 -28.17 57.65
CA SER A 163 9.45 -27.47 58.93
C SER A 163 9.27 -28.44 60.10
N ARG A 164 8.55 -29.55 59.89
CA ARG A 164 8.22 -30.54 60.91
C ARG A 164 9.35 -31.48 61.31
N LEU A 165 10.24 -31.82 60.37
CA LEU A 165 11.27 -32.85 60.55
C LEU A 165 12.69 -32.27 60.66
N GLY A 166 12.89 -30.98 60.34
CA GLY A 166 14.21 -30.37 60.26
C GLY A 166 15.11 -30.95 59.16
N LYS A 167 14.61 -31.92 58.38
CA LYS A 167 15.34 -32.60 57.31
C LYS A 167 15.57 -31.62 56.16
N GLU A 168 16.84 -31.31 55.91
CA GLU A 168 17.31 -30.57 54.74
C GLU A 168 17.80 -31.55 53.68
N VAL A 169 17.53 -31.26 52.41
CA VAL A 169 18.21 -31.96 51.31
C VAL A 169 19.47 -31.19 50.99
N ASN A 170 20.61 -31.78 51.31
CA ASN A 170 21.87 -31.20 50.90
C ASN A 170 22.04 -31.42 49.39
N ASN A 171 21.56 -30.46 48.59
CA ASN A 171 21.79 -30.44 47.14
C ASN A 171 22.61 -29.19 46.81
N SER A 172 23.90 -29.38 46.56
CA SER A 172 24.86 -28.33 46.22
C SER A 172 24.66 -27.70 44.84
N ASN A 173 23.78 -28.29 44.01
CA ASN A 173 23.77 -28.02 42.58
C ASN A 173 22.70 -27.01 42.14
N VAL A 174 21.76 -26.62 43.02
CA VAL A 174 20.75 -25.61 42.70
C VAL A 174 21.18 -24.25 43.24
N ILE A 175 21.40 -23.33 42.30
CA ILE A 175 21.98 -22.02 42.55
C ILE A 175 20.98 -20.94 42.13
N LEU A 176 20.84 -19.91 42.97
CA LEU A 176 20.19 -18.66 42.62
C LEU A 176 21.26 -17.57 42.46
N THR A 177 21.24 -16.87 41.32
CA THR A 177 22.11 -15.72 41.08
C THR A 177 21.34 -14.43 41.33
N VAL A 178 21.87 -13.54 42.17
CA VAL A 178 21.25 -12.25 42.46
C VAL A 178 22.11 -11.15 41.84
N PHE A 179 21.53 -10.40 40.90
CA PHE A 179 22.23 -9.37 40.13
C PHE A 179 21.83 -7.95 40.55
N ASN A 180 22.64 -6.94 40.22
CA ASN A 180 22.29 -5.55 40.48
C ASN A 180 21.07 -5.13 39.63
N LYS A 181 20.01 -4.61 40.27
CA LYS A 181 18.77 -4.19 39.59
C LYS A 181 18.95 -3.12 38.51
N ASP A 182 20.04 -2.35 38.56
CA ASP A 182 20.27 -1.22 37.66
C ASP A 182 20.90 -1.62 36.31
N VAL A 183 21.21 -2.92 36.10
CA VAL A 183 21.73 -3.40 34.81
C VAL A 183 20.67 -3.31 33.71
N GLY A 184 21.11 -3.04 32.48
CA GLY A 184 20.25 -2.92 31.32
C GLY A 184 21.05 -2.90 30.03
N PHE A 185 20.37 -3.11 28.90
CA PHE A 185 20.97 -2.98 27.57
C PHE A 185 20.98 -1.51 27.11
N ASP A 186 21.83 -1.18 26.14
CA ASP A 186 21.92 0.19 25.60
C ASP A 186 20.98 0.41 24.41
N LYS A 187 20.77 -0.62 23.59
CA LYS A 187 20.03 -0.54 22.32
C LYS A 187 19.20 -1.80 22.05
N MET A 188 18.15 -1.64 21.24
CA MET A 188 17.30 -2.69 20.72
C MET A 188 17.08 -2.49 19.21
N GLU A 189 17.19 -3.56 18.43
CA GLU A 189 16.87 -3.57 16.99
C GLU A 189 16.01 -4.79 16.62
N PRO A 190 15.00 -4.64 15.74
CA PRO A 190 14.49 -3.38 15.19
C PRO A 190 13.60 -2.61 16.18
N THR A 191 13.50 -1.28 16.02
CA THR A 191 12.56 -0.42 16.76
C THR A 191 11.22 -0.24 16.05
N THR A 192 11.13 -0.65 14.78
CA THR A 192 9.93 -0.60 13.95
C THR A 192 9.87 -1.85 13.08
N ALA A 193 8.70 -2.48 12.95
CA ALA A 193 8.53 -3.62 12.06
C ALA A 193 7.16 -3.60 11.37
N PRO A 194 7.10 -3.96 10.07
CA PRO A 194 5.83 -4.14 9.39
C PRO A 194 5.11 -5.39 9.93
N TYR A 195 3.79 -5.35 9.94
CA TYR A 195 2.93 -6.48 10.29
C TYR A 195 2.01 -6.84 9.13
N ARG A 196 1.94 -8.14 8.78
CA ARG A 196 0.99 -8.72 7.83
C ARG A 196 0.40 -10.03 8.38
N LYS A 197 -0.92 -10.08 8.54
CA LYS A 197 -1.60 -11.21 9.20
C LYS A 197 -1.44 -12.55 8.46
N GLU A 198 -1.46 -12.54 7.13
CA GLU A 198 -1.35 -13.75 6.29
C GLU A 198 0.10 -14.25 6.20
N GLU A 199 1.06 -13.35 5.94
CA GLU A 199 2.48 -13.69 5.77
C GLU A 199 3.14 -14.05 7.11
N ASN A 200 2.81 -13.37 8.20
CA ASN A 200 3.46 -13.57 9.50
C ASN A 200 2.71 -14.56 10.40
N LYS A 201 1.81 -15.38 9.86
CA LYS A 201 1.01 -16.34 10.63
C LYS A 201 1.91 -17.45 11.20
N GLY A 202 2.20 -17.37 12.49
CA GLY A 202 3.08 -18.32 13.18
C GLY A 202 4.56 -17.91 13.19
N GLU A 203 4.87 -16.72 12.68
CA GLU A 203 6.21 -16.14 12.75
C GLU A 203 6.43 -15.32 14.03
N SER A 204 7.69 -15.06 14.35
CA SER A 204 8.10 -14.23 15.49
C SER A 204 9.06 -13.15 15.03
N LEU A 205 8.86 -11.94 15.54
CA LEU A 205 9.77 -10.83 15.37
C LEU A 205 10.99 -11.03 16.28
N ARG A 206 12.18 -11.11 15.66
CA ARG A 206 13.45 -11.22 16.37
C ARG A 206 13.93 -9.83 16.81
N LEU A 207 13.90 -9.58 18.10
CA LEU A 207 14.49 -8.40 18.74
C LEU A 207 15.88 -8.75 19.23
N VAL A 208 16.87 -7.90 18.94
CA VAL A 208 18.27 -8.04 19.34
C VAL A 208 18.64 -6.86 20.22
N PHE A 209 19.13 -7.15 21.42
CA PHE A 209 19.62 -6.17 22.38
C PHE A 209 21.14 -6.11 22.35
N THR A 210 21.70 -4.92 22.41
CA THR A 210 23.16 -4.72 22.38
C THR A 210 23.61 -3.65 23.38
N GLY A 211 24.87 -3.76 23.82
CA GLY A 211 25.46 -2.89 24.83
C GLY A 211 25.01 -3.20 26.27
N GLY A 212 25.59 -2.49 27.24
CA GLY A 212 25.31 -2.61 28.67
C GLY A 212 25.92 -3.82 29.40
N ASP A 213 25.80 -3.81 30.73
CA ASP A 213 26.40 -4.78 31.65
C ASP A 213 25.38 -5.85 32.12
N VAL A 214 24.72 -6.51 31.18
CA VAL A 214 23.68 -7.52 31.50
C VAL A 214 24.29 -8.92 31.68
N PRO A 215 24.01 -9.61 32.80
CA PRO A 215 24.43 -11.00 33.00
C PRO A 215 23.92 -11.95 31.91
N LYS A 216 24.76 -12.91 31.50
CA LYS A 216 24.45 -13.88 30.45
C LYS A 216 23.47 -14.97 30.93
N PHE A 217 22.18 -14.65 30.90
CA PHE A 217 21.08 -15.59 31.17
C PHE A 217 20.05 -15.56 30.05
N PRO A 218 19.21 -16.61 29.90
CA PRO A 218 18.09 -16.60 28.96
C PRO A 218 17.19 -15.38 29.16
N LEU A 219 16.93 -14.64 28.08
CA LEU A 219 16.23 -13.37 28.15
C LEU A 219 14.72 -13.54 27.95
N TYR A 220 13.93 -12.95 28.85
CA TYR A 220 12.50 -12.73 28.71
C TYR A 220 12.26 -11.32 28.16
N CYS A 221 11.15 -11.12 27.45
CA CYS A 221 10.65 -9.78 27.14
C CYS A 221 9.29 -9.55 27.74
N ILE A 222 9.12 -8.44 28.43
CA ILE A 222 7.84 -7.94 28.88
C ILE A 222 7.39 -6.89 27.88
N LEU A 223 6.39 -7.23 27.07
CA LEU A 223 5.77 -6.30 26.14
C LEU A 223 4.65 -5.56 26.85
N GLN A 224 4.80 -4.25 26.95
CA GLN A 224 3.81 -3.35 27.52
C GLN A 224 3.18 -2.51 26.41
N PRO A 225 1.88 -2.70 26.11
CA PRO A 225 1.16 -1.83 25.19
C PRO A 225 1.13 -0.39 25.73
N THR A 226 1.23 0.59 24.84
CA THR A 226 1.13 2.02 25.24
C THR A 226 -0.30 2.36 25.69
N GLU A 227 -1.31 1.64 25.19
CA GLU A 227 -2.69 1.73 25.67
C GLU A 227 -2.89 1.02 27.01
N ARG A 228 -3.35 1.77 28.03
CA ARG A 228 -3.48 1.30 29.43
C ARG A 228 -4.52 0.19 29.65
N SER A 229 -5.36 -0.15 28.67
CA SER A 229 -6.42 -1.14 28.79
C SER A 229 -5.94 -2.59 28.65
N GLN A 230 -4.72 -2.81 28.14
CA GLN A 230 -4.19 -4.13 27.83
C GLN A 230 -3.13 -4.58 28.84
N ARG A 231 -3.11 -5.89 29.15
CA ARG A 231 -2.15 -6.47 30.11
C ARG A 231 -0.77 -6.67 29.46
N PRO A 232 0.33 -6.48 30.21
CA PRO A 232 1.66 -6.83 29.73
C PRO A 232 1.74 -8.32 29.37
N THR A 233 2.44 -8.61 28.27
CA THR A 233 2.68 -9.99 27.81
C THR A 233 4.13 -10.36 28.07
N VAL A 234 4.36 -11.46 28.80
CA VAL A 234 5.70 -11.99 29.05
C VAL A 234 6.03 -13.03 27.98
N VAL A 235 7.04 -12.74 27.17
CA VAL A 235 7.59 -13.63 26.14
C VAL A 235 8.72 -14.44 26.76
N PRO A 236 8.63 -15.78 26.80
CA PRO A 236 9.67 -16.62 27.34
C PRO A 236 10.90 -16.68 26.43
N PRO A 237 12.08 -17.07 26.95
CA PRO A 237 13.27 -17.30 26.15
C PRO A 237 13.02 -18.33 25.04
N SER A 238 13.64 -18.14 23.89
CA SER A 238 13.41 -18.99 22.73
C SER A 238 13.98 -20.40 22.93
N VAL A 239 13.10 -21.39 22.83
CA VAL A 239 13.45 -22.83 22.93
C VAL A 239 14.37 -23.27 21.78
N LEU A 240 14.28 -22.60 20.62
CA LEU A 240 15.09 -22.86 19.43
C LEU A 240 16.55 -22.40 19.54
N ALA A 241 16.86 -21.53 20.52
CA ALA A 241 18.20 -21.00 20.76
C ALA A 241 18.43 -20.83 22.27
N PRO A 242 18.76 -21.92 23.00
CA PRO A 242 18.90 -21.93 24.47
C PRO A 242 20.01 -21.02 25.02
N ALA A 243 20.76 -20.32 24.16
CA ALA A 243 21.83 -19.37 24.49
C ALA A 243 21.55 -17.92 24.02
N SER A 244 20.28 -17.57 23.75
CA SER A 244 19.88 -16.21 23.35
C SER A 244 19.94 -15.22 24.54
N HIS A 245 21.15 -14.91 25.00
CA HIS A 245 21.40 -14.00 26.13
C HIS A 245 21.10 -12.53 25.82
N SER A 246 20.79 -12.20 24.57
CA SER A 246 20.55 -10.84 24.10
C SER A 246 19.49 -10.77 23.01
N GLN A 247 18.65 -11.79 22.87
CA GLN A 247 17.67 -11.87 21.79
C GLN A 247 16.33 -12.38 22.29
N CYS A 248 15.27 -11.95 21.63
CA CYS A 248 13.90 -12.27 22.01
C CYS A 248 13.03 -12.42 20.78
N HIS A 249 12.22 -13.49 20.75
CA HIS A 249 11.34 -13.79 19.64
C HIS A 249 9.90 -13.47 20.02
N VAL A 250 9.48 -12.27 19.68
CA VAL A 250 8.16 -11.74 20.02
C VAL A 250 7.15 -12.23 18.99
N PRO A 251 6.05 -12.91 19.38
CA PRO A 251 5.01 -13.27 18.44
C PRO A 251 4.35 -11.99 17.88
N PHE A 252 4.11 -11.96 16.58
CA PHE A 252 3.41 -10.85 15.95
C PHE A 252 2.02 -10.66 16.58
N GLN A 253 1.71 -9.42 16.94
CA GLN A 253 0.41 -9.05 17.51
C GLN A 253 -0.67 -9.03 16.43
N LYS A 254 -1.94 -9.17 16.80
CA LYS A 254 -3.07 -9.18 15.84
C LYS A 254 -3.42 -7.81 15.27
N THR A 255 -2.85 -6.76 15.84
CA THR A 255 -3.13 -5.35 15.52
C THR A 255 -1.82 -4.57 15.48
N SER A 256 -1.78 -3.52 14.66
CA SER A 256 -0.75 -2.48 14.76
C SER A 256 -0.83 -1.79 16.12
N GLY A 257 0.29 -1.25 16.58
CA GLY A 257 0.35 -0.55 17.84
C GLY A 257 1.78 -0.27 18.31
N ASP A 258 1.87 0.64 19.26
CA ASP A 258 3.13 0.99 19.91
C ASP A 258 3.26 0.25 21.24
N PHE A 259 4.43 -0.36 21.43
CA PHE A 259 4.79 -1.14 22.60
C PHE A 259 6.07 -0.59 23.21
N VAL A 260 6.17 -0.70 24.53
CA VAL A 260 7.44 -0.59 25.25
C VAL A 260 7.88 -2.01 25.61
N VAL A 261 9.04 -2.40 25.10
CA VAL A 261 9.66 -3.71 25.37
C VAL A 261 10.65 -3.55 26.52
N PHE A 262 10.40 -4.27 27.60
CA PHE A 262 11.31 -4.36 28.73
C PHE A 262 12.00 -5.73 28.76
N PRO A 263 13.33 -5.79 28.58
CA PRO A 263 14.08 -7.02 28.80
C PRO A 263 14.00 -7.43 30.27
N SER A 264 14.00 -8.73 30.55
CA SER A 264 13.95 -9.28 31.90
C SER A 264 14.72 -10.60 31.97
N LEU A 265 15.44 -10.86 33.07
CA LEU A 265 16.17 -12.12 33.27
C LEU A 265 15.35 -13.15 34.05
N ASP A 266 14.32 -12.71 34.76
CA ASP A 266 13.53 -13.52 35.69
C ASP A 266 12.05 -13.66 35.26
N GLY A 267 11.67 -12.97 34.17
CA GLY A 267 10.32 -12.93 33.61
C GLY A 267 9.32 -12.15 34.47
N GLN A 268 9.78 -11.48 35.54
CA GLN A 268 8.94 -10.80 36.53
C GLN A 268 9.29 -9.32 36.65
N HIS A 269 10.58 -9.00 36.68
CA HIS A 269 11.10 -7.66 36.89
C HIS A 269 11.80 -7.16 35.62
N PRO A 270 11.45 -5.96 35.13
CA PRO A 270 12.13 -5.35 33.99
C PRO A 270 13.56 -4.93 34.39
N LEU A 271 14.48 -5.00 33.43
CA LEU A 271 15.79 -4.34 33.52
C LEU A 271 15.63 -2.81 33.50
N SER A 272 16.70 -2.08 33.79
CA SER A 272 16.66 -0.62 34.02
C SER A 272 16.14 0.22 32.85
N ARG A 273 16.10 -0.32 31.63
CA ARG A 273 15.70 0.39 30.42
C ARG A 273 14.65 -0.33 29.58
N GLY A 274 13.60 0.39 29.19
CA GLY A 274 12.62 -0.02 28.19
C GLY A 274 12.91 0.56 26.80
N PHE A 275 12.43 -0.12 25.76
CA PHE A 275 12.67 0.24 24.36
C PHE A 275 11.36 0.33 23.59
N ASN A 276 11.19 1.38 22.78
CA ASN A 276 10.00 1.53 21.97
C ASN A 276 10.04 0.62 20.74
N LEU A 277 8.94 -0.07 20.49
CA LEU A 277 8.70 -0.91 19.32
C LEU A 277 7.37 -0.47 18.68
N SER A 278 7.41 -0.05 17.42
CA SER A 278 6.20 0.27 16.65
C SER A 278 5.93 -0.83 15.62
N LEU A 279 4.78 -1.48 15.73
CA LEU A 279 4.28 -2.42 14.75
C LEU A 279 3.24 -1.71 13.88
N TYR A 280 3.51 -1.56 12.59
CA TYR A 280 2.60 -0.88 11.66
C TYR A 280 2.06 -1.84 10.60
N ALA A 281 0.77 -1.70 10.29
CA ALA A 281 0.18 -2.39 9.16
C ALA A 281 0.74 -1.80 7.86
N THR A 282 1.11 -2.65 6.91
CA THR A 282 1.55 -2.18 5.59
C THR A 282 0.38 -1.61 4.78
N ARG A 283 0.66 -0.75 3.80
CA ARG A 283 -0.37 -0.11 2.96
C ARG A 283 -1.36 -1.16 2.40
N PRO A 284 -2.69 -0.96 2.53
CA PRO A 284 -3.66 -1.89 1.98
C PRO A 284 -3.47 -2.03 0.47
N GLN A 285 -3.44 -3.28 0.00
CA GLN A 285 -3.28 -3.61 -1.41
C GLN A 285 -4.65 -3.85 -2.04
N ILE A 286 -4.81 -3.44 -3.30
CA ILE A 286 -6.00 -3.76 -4.09
C ILE A 286 -5.96 -5.27 -4.37
N LYS A 287 -6.92 -6.00 -3.80
CA LYS A 287 -7.07 -7.44 -4.04
C LYS A 287 -7.81 -7.70 -5.34
N ALA A 288 -8.85 -6.92 -5.60
CA ALA A 288 -9.57 -6.93 -6.85
C ALA A 288 -10.23 -5.57 -7.09
N ALA A 289 -10.19 -5.10 -8.33
CA ALA A 289 -10.98 -3.99 -8.81
C ALA A 289 -11.75 -4.48 -10.03
N TYR A 290 -13.07 -4.44 -9.97
CA TYR A 290 -13.90 -4.78 -11.12
C TYR A 290 -15.17 -3.94 -11.15
N ILE A 291 -15.64 -3.70 -12.35
CA ILE A 291 -16.95 -3.09 -12.57
C ILE A 291 -17.99 -4.21 -12.40
N THR A 292 -19.06 -3.95 -11.64
CA THR A 292 -20.14 -4.92 -11.47
C THR A 292 -20.77 -5.28 -12.81
N GLY A 293 -21.34 -6.48 -12.96
CA GLY A 293 -21.87 -6.97 -14.25
C GLY A 293 -22.98 -6.11 -14.87
N ASP A 294 -23.55 -5.17 -14.10
CA ASP A 294 -24.52 -4.15 -14.52
C ASP A 294 -23.86 -2.82 -14.95
N GLY A 295 -22.55 -2.65 -14.81
CA GLY A 295 -21.83 -1.42 -15.19
C GLY A 295 -22.00 -0.24 -14.22
N GLU A 296 -22.80 -0.39 -13.17
CA GLU A 296 -23.26 0.71 -12.32
C GLU A 296 -22.28 1.09 -11.20
N LYS A 297 -21.39 0.15 -10.82
CA LYS A 297 -20.49 0.32 -9.68
C LYS A 297 -19.09 -0.16 -10.00
N LEU A 298 -18.11 0.65 -9.66
CA LEU A 298 -16.77 0.17 -9.45
C LEU A 298 -16.71 -0.45 -8.05
N ARG A 299 -16.47 -1.77 -7.99
CA ARG A 299 -16.26 -2.48 -6.73
C ARG A 299 -14.78 -2.68 -6.51
N LEU A 300 -14.27 -2.00 -5.49
CA LEU A 300 -12.90 -2.17 -4.99
C LEU A 300 -12.95 -3.12 -3.81
N SER A 301 -12.22 -4.23 -3.89
CA SER A 301 -11.98 -5.15 -2.78
C SER A 301 -10.55 -4.97 -2.32
N LEU A 302 -10.39 -4.41 -1.12
CA LEU A 302 -9.09 -4.15 -0.50
C LEU A 302 -8.76 -5.24 0.50
N ASN A 303 -7.49 -5.69 0.54
CA ASN A 303 -7.02 -6.55 1.63
C ASN A 303 -7.20 -5.82 2.96
N SER A 304 -7.75 -6.51 3.97
CA SER A 304 -8.12 -5.91 5.25
C SER A 304 -6.88 -5.53 6.07
N ASP A 305 -6.37 -4.31 5.89
CA ASP A 305 -5.42 -3.69 6.81
C ASP A 305 -5.74 -2.19 6.91
N MET A 306 -6.46 -1.86 8.00
CA MET A 306 -7.02 -0.57 8.47
C MET A 306 -7.09 0.60 7.47
N VAL A 307 -8.29 0.82 6.93
CA VAL A 307 -8.66 2.05 6.19
C VAL A 307 -9.38 3.00 7.15
N THR A 308 -8.93 4.26 7.24
CA THR A 308 -9.68 5.35 7.89
C THR A 308 -10.46 6.12 6.84
N GLU A 309 -11.79 6.17 6.99
CA GLU A 309 -12.69 7.01 6.21
C GLU A 309 -13.09 8.21 7.09
N ASP A 310 -12.95 9.44 6.58
CA ASP A 310 -13.41 10.69 7.22
C ASP A 310 -13.01 10.90 8.71
N LYS A 311 -11.75 10.59 9.04
CA LYS A 311 -11.20 10.70 10.41
C LYS A 311 -11.91 9.81 11.46
N GLN A 312 -12.76 8.86 11.04
CA GLN A 312 -13.26 7.79 11.89
C GLN A 312 -12.43 6.52 11.65
N SER A 313 -11.94 5.94 12.75
CA SER A 313 -11.34 4.60 12.73
C SER A 313 -12.45 3.57 12.51
N VAL A 314 -12.60 3.06 11.29
CA VAL A 314 -13.55 1.97 11.01
C VAL A 314 -12.89 0.66 11.44
N VAL A 315 -13.23 0.21 12.65
CA VAL A 315 -12.85 -1.13 13.12
C VAL A 315 -13.73 -2.14 12.39
N MET A 316 -13.25 -2.68 11.28
CA MET A 316 -13.92 -3.78 10.59
C MET A 316 -13.56 -5.12 11.22
N ASN A 317 -14.54 -6.03 11.25
CA ASN A 317 -14.34 -7.39 11.75
C ASN A 317 -13.22 -8.08 10.96
N ILE A 318 -12.28 -8.66 11.71
CA ILE A 318 -11.06 -9.27 11.22
C ILE A 318 -11.38 -10.43 10.27
N GLY A 319 -11.16 -10.26 8.96
CA GLY A 319 -11.25 -11.33 7.95
C GLY A 319 -12.22 -11.10 6.78
N GLU A 320 -12.99 -10.00 6.78
CA GLU A 320 -13.80 -9.61 5.63
C GLU A 320 -13.08 -8.53 4.80
N ASP A 321 -12.97 -8.73 3.49
CA ASP A 321 -12.41 -7.73 2.56
C ASP A 321 -13.28 -6.46 2.59
N LEU A 322 -12.67 -5.27 2.65
CA LEU A 322 -13.41 -4.02 2.50
C LEU A 322 -13.88 -3.90 1.05
N LYS A 323 -15.19 -3.87 0.86
CA LYS A 323 -15.83 -3.63 -0.43
C LYS A 323 -16.34 -2.21 -0.48
N VAL A 324 -15.66 -1.36 -1.25
CA VAL A 324 -16.14 -0.02 -1.55
C VAL A 324 -16.90 -0.05 -2.87
N ASP A 325 -18.15 0.37 -2.84
CA ASP A 325 -19.00 0.55 -4.02
C ASP A 325 -19.02 2.04 -4.37
N ALA A 326 -18.22 2.47 -5.35
CA ALA A 326 -18.39 3.80 -5.92
C ALA A 326 -19.58 3.75 -6.90
N ARG A 327 -20.66 4.47 -6.59
CA ARG A 327 -21.83 4.58 -7.48
C ARG A 327 -21.54 5.59 -8.58
N ARG A 328 -21.94 5.23 -9.80
CA ARG A 328 -21.88 6.11 -10.96
C ARG A 328 -22.67 7.40 -10.72
N VAL A 329 -21.98 8.54 -10.79
CA VAL A 329 -22.62 9.86 -10.89
C VAL A 329 -22.80 10.12 -12.38
N ALA A 330 -24.01 9.90 -12.91
CA ALA A 330 -24.31 10.23 -14.30
C ALA A 330 -24.25 11.77 -14.46
N PRO A 331 -23.41 12.30 -15.36
CA PRO A 331 -23.44 13.73 -15.65
C PRO A 331 -24.80 14.11 -16.27
N PRO A 332 -25.35 15.30 -15.97
CA PRO A 332 -26.71 15.70 -16.32
C PRO A 332 -26.97 15.88 -17.82
N ASN A 333 -25.95 15.76 -18.68
CA ASN A 333 -26.10 15.71 -20.13
C ASN A 333 -25.19 14.62 -20.73
N PRO A 334 -25.76 13.58 -21.36
CA PRO A 334 -24.99 12.58 -22.07
C PRO A 334 -24.33 13.19 -23.31
N GLY A 335 -23.02 13.46 -23.27
CA GLY A 335 -22.26 13.88 -24.46
C GLY A 335 -22.26 12.80 -25.56
N PRO A 336 -21.86 13.12 -26.81
CA PRO A 336 -21.84 12.13 -27.90
C PRO A 336 -20.98 10.89 -27.57
N LEU A 337 -21.35 9.74 -28.13
CA LEU A 337 -20.54 8.54 -28.11
C LEU A 337 -19.26 8.77 -28.92
N LEU A 338 -18.11 8.43 -28.35
CA LEU A 338 -16.80 8.49 -29.01
C LEU A 338 -16.15 7.12 -28.96
N ALA A 339 -15.33 6.85 -29.96
CA ALA A 339 -14.52 5.65 -30.02
C ALA A 339 -13.14 6.00 -30.59
N ALA A 340 -12.11 5.32 -30.09
CA ALA A 340 -10.76 5.33 -30.62
C ALA A 340 -10.17 3.92 -30.48
N ILE A 341 -9.18 3.58 -31.30
CA ILE A 341 -8.48 2.29 -31.20
C ILE A 341 -7.02 2.57 -30.86
N SER A 342 -6.47 1.86 -29.89
CA SER A 342 -5.02 1.79 -29.64
C SER A 342 -4.50 0.41 -30.02
N GLY A 343 -3.32 0.35 -30.61
CA GLY A 343 -2.66 -0.90 -30.97
C GLY A 343 -1.33 -0.66 -31.70
N PRO A 344 -0.62 -1.73 -32.07
CA PRO A 344 0.57 -1.58 -32.90
C PRO A 344 0.19 -1.02 -34.28
N THR A 345 1.01 -0.14 -34.84
CA THR A 345 0.89 0.32 -36.23
C THR A 345 1.73 -0.56 -37.16
N VAL A 346 2.83 -1.11 -36.64
CA VAL A 346 3.66 -2.11 -37.31
C VAL A 346 3.75 -3.35 -36.42
N ALA A 347 3.29 -4.49 -36.93
CA ALA A 347 3.46 -5.78 -36.29
C ALA A 347 4.70 -6.52 -36.83
N PRO A 348 5.44 -7.23 -35.97
CA PRO A 348 6.56 -8.07 -36.37
C PRO A 348 6.09 -9.33 -37.12
N ARG A 349 7.05 -10.17 -37.52
CA ARG A 349 6.78 -11.44 -38.19
C ARG A 349 5.81 -12.34 -37.41
N CYS A 350 5.77 -12.27 -36.10
CA CYS A 350 5.09 -13.24 -35.26
C CYS A 350 4.73 -12.64 -33.89
N GLY A 351 3.72 -13.23 -33.25
CA GLY A 351 3.30 -12.87 -31.89
C GLY A 351 1.88 -12.34 -31.81
N ARG A 352 1.39 -12.27 -30.57
CA ARG A 352 0.02 -11.91 -30.26
C ARG A 352 -0.16 -10.40 -30.22
N LEU A 353 -1.06 -9.91 -31.07
CA LEU A 353 -1.40 -8.50 -31.24
C LEU A 353 -2.75 -8.20 -30.57
N GLU A 354 -2.85 -7.01 -29.97
CA GLU A 354 -4.08 -6.54 -29.35
C GLU A 354 -4.45 -5.15 -29.89
N LEU A 355 -5.67 -5.02 -30.40
CA LEU A 355 -6.30 -3.74 -30.70
C LEU A 355 -7.39 -3.47 -29.66
N THR A 356 -7.27 -2.35 -28.95
CA THR A 356 -8.14 -2.01 -27.83
C THR A 356 -9.00 -0.80 -28.17
N VAL A 357 -10.31 -0.93 -27.99
CA VAL A 357 -11.27 0.16 -28.21
C VAL A 357 -11.43 0.95 -26.93
N HIS A 358 -11.08 2.23 -27.02
CA HIS A 358 -11.43 3.25 -26.04
C HIS A 358 -12.77 3.85 -26.46
N TYR A 359 -13.70 4.06 -25.53
CA TYR A 359 -14.98 4.68 -25.86
C TYR A 359 -15.58 5.50 -24.71
N SER A 360 -16.33 6.54 -25.06
CA SER A 360 -17.03 7.39 -24.08
C SER A 360 -18.37 6.76 -23.68
N TRP A 361 -18.82 7.03 -22.46
CA TRP A 361 -20.10 6.54 -21.93
C TRP A 361 -21.16 7.63 -21.90
N GLY A 362 -20.88 8.75 -22.58
CA GLY A 362 -21.73 9.93 -22.63
C GLY A 362 -23.14 9.53 -23.01
N ALA A 363 -23.32 8.84 -24.14
CA ALA A 363 -24.63 8.53 -24.73
C ALA A 363 -25.41 7.36 -24.11
N GLY A 364 -24.93 6.72 -23.03
CA GLY A 364 -25.54 5.51 -22.46
C GLY A 364 -24.59 4.30 -22.44
N PRO A 365 -25.05 3.13 -21.95
CA PRO A 365 -24.26 1.90 -21.97
C PRO A 365 -24.05 1.42 -23.42
N VAL A 366 -22.85 0.92 -23.73
CA VAL A 366 -22.56 0.32 -25.03
C VAL A 366 -23.19 -1.07 -25.11
N GLU A 367 -23.96 -1.33 -26.16
CA GLU A 367 -24.68 -2.59 -26.39
C GLU A 367 -23.90 -3.53 -27.33
N ALA A 368 -23.12 -3.00 -28.27
CA ALA A 368 -22.42 -3.83 -29.26
C ALA A 368 -21.15 -3.20 -29.84
N PHE A 369 -20.21 -4.09 -30.20
CA PHE A 369 -19.02 -3.80 -31.00
C PHE A 369 -19.08 -4.64 -32.28
N ALA A 370 -18.88 -4.00 -33.44
CA ALA A 370 -18.80 -4.68 -34.73
C ALA A 370 -17.47 -4.38 -35.40
N TRP A 371 -16.61 -5.39 -35.51
CA TRP A 371 -15.29 -5.28 -36.11
C TRP A 371 -15.31 -5.61 -37.60
N THR A 372 -14.57 -4.82 -38.36
CA THR A 372 -14.35 -5.01 -39.80
C THR A 372 -12.89 -4.70 -40.12
N ALA A 373 -12.39 -5.24 -41.23
CA ALA A 373 -11.07 -4.87 -41.73
C ALA A 373 -11.09 -4.78 -43.26
N THR A 374 -10.21 -3.95 -43.80
CA THR A 374 -9.97 -3.84 -45.24
C THR A 374 -8.48 -3.81 -45.50
N ARG A 375 -8.03 -4.42 -46.61
CA ARG A 375 -6.63 -4.33 -47.05
C ARG A 375 -6.42 -3.10 -47.92
N ASN A 376 -5.20 -2.57 -47.92
CA ASN A 376 -4.83 -1.44 -48.77
C ASN A 376 -4.90 -1.78 -50.28
N ASP A 377 -4.66 -3.04 -50.67
CA ASP A 377 -4.75 -3.55 -52.04
C ASP A 377 -6.18 -3.86 -52.50
N SER A 378 -7.17 -3.67 -51.62
CA SER A 378 -8.59 -3.99 -51.84
C SER A 378 -8.89 -5.47 -52.16
N ALA A 379 -7.95 -6.38 -51.96
CA ALA A 379 -8.18 -7.82 -52.10
C ALA A 379 -9.11 -8.33 -50.97
N PRO A 380 -9.83 -9.45 -51.18
CA PRO A 380 -10.67 -10.03 -50.12
C PRO A 380 -9.80 -10.52 -48.95
N LEU A 381 -10.30 -10.34 -47.73
CA LEU A 381 -9.67 -10.92 -46.54
C LEU A 381 -9.68 -12.45 -46.58
N GLU A 382 -8.69 -13.08 -45.97
CA GLU A 382 -8.71 -14.52 -45.73
C GLU A 382 -9.91 -14.93 -44.87
N ASP A 383 -10.41 -16.14 -45.09
CA ASP A 383 -11.63 -16.62 -44.42
C ASP A 383 -11.46 -16.77 -42.91
N HIS A 384 -10.24 -17.08 -42.44
CA HIS A 384 -9.92 -17.15 -41.02
C HIS A 384 -10.08 -15.79 -40.34
N LEU A 385 -9.46 -14.74 -40.90
CA LEU A 385 -9.55 -13.37 -40.38
C LEU A 385 -11.00 -12.84 -40.41
N LYS A 386 -11.77 -13.14 -41.47
CA LYS A 386 -13.21 -12.79 -41.51
C LYS A 386 -14.00 -13.46 -40.38
N ALA A 387 -13.72 -14.73 -40.10
CA ALA A 387 -14.39 -15.47 -39.05
C ALA A 387 -14.06 -14.89 -37.66
N LEU A 388 -12.78 -14.54 -37.41
CA LEU A 388 -12.34 -13.89 -36.18
C LEU A 388 -13.05 -12.55 -35.95
N LEU A 389 -13.08 -11.67 -36.96
CA LEU A 389 -13.74 -10.37 -36.88
C LEU A 389 -15.24 -10.49 -36.59
N LYS A 390 -15.92 -11.45 -37.22
CA LYS A 390 -17.36 -11.69 -37.03
C LYS A 390 -17.68 -12.30 -35.67
N ALA A 391 -16.81 -13.14 -35.13
CA ALA A 391 -16.99 -13.76 -33.82
C ALA A 391 -16.74 -12.77 -32.67
N ASN A 392 -15.92 -11.74 -32.90
CA ASN A 392 -15.59 -10.77 -31.87
C ASN A 392 -16.69 -9.72 -31.69
N SER A 393 -17.31 -9.71 -30.51
CA SER A 393 -18.34 -8.75 -30.09
C SER A 393 -17.89 -7.87 -28.93
N GLY A 394 -16.61 -7.93 -28.54
CA GLY A 394 -16.05 -7.17 -27.43
C GLY A 394 -15.19 -5.96 -27.87
N PRO A 395 -14.72 -5.16 -26.89
CA PRO A 395 -13.86 -4.00 -27.13
C PRO A 395 -12.39 -4.35 -27.39
N TYR A 396 -12.00 -5.62 -27.30
CA TYR A 396 -10.63 -6.09 -27.54
C TYR A 396 -10.63 -7.00 -28.75
N LEU A 397 -9.81 -6.70 -29.76
CA LEU A 397 -9.54 -7.59 -30.88
C LEU A 397 -8.14 -8.17 -30.74
N ILE A 398 -8.10 -9.48 -30.48
CA ILE A 398 -6.87 -10.24 -30.35
C ILE A 398 -6.62 -10.95 -31.68
N LEU A 399 -5.41 -10.78 -32.21
CA LEU A 399 -4.95 -11.37 -33.47
C LEU A 399 -3.60 -12.04 -33.24
N GLU A 400 -3.29 -13.08 -33.97
CA GLU A 400 -1.90 -13.50 -34.15
C GLU A 400 -1.33 -12.77 -35.37
N ALA A 401 -0.07 -12.36 -35.36
CA ALA A 401 0.54 -11.72 -36.53
C ALA A 401 0.41 -12.60 -37.79
N GLU A 402 0.42 -13.92 -37.60
CA GLU A 402 0.19 -14.96 -38.59
C GLU A 402 -1.14 -14.84 -39.35
N ASP A 403 -2.16 -14.21 -38.75
CA ASP A 403 -3.48 -13.99 -39.37
C ASP A 403 -3.47 -12.88 -40.43
N LEU A 404 -2.35 -12.14 -40.55
CA LEU A 404 -2.18 -11.01 -41.46
C LEU A 404 -1.15 -11.36 -42.53
N GLU A 405 -1.33 -10.96 -43.77
CA GLU A 405 -0.31 -11.21 -44.80
C GLU A 405 0.95 -10.34 -44.58
N MET A 406 2.12 -10.92 -44.86
CA MET A 406 3.39 -10.20 -44.79
C MET A 406 3.40 -9.00 -45.74
N GLU A 407 3.96 -7.88 -45.30
CA GLU A 407 4.06 -6.62 -46.05
C GLU A 407 2.71 -6.01 -46.47
N MET A 408 1.62 -6.47 -45.86
CA MET A 408 0.27 -5.99 -46.11
C MET A 408 -0.20 -5.03 -45.03
N GLN A 409 -0.88 -3.96 -45.43
CA GLN A 409 -1.52 -3.01 -44.50
C GLN A 409 -3.02 -3.25 -44.43
N TYR A 410 -3.51 -3.38 -43.22
CA TYR A 410 -4.91 -3.55 -42.88
C TYR A 410 -5.42 -2.28 -42.17
N LYS A 411 -6.61 -1.84 -42.55
CA LYS A 411 -7.40 -0.85 -41.83
C LYS A 411 -8.48 -1.58 -41.05
N PHE A 412 -8.28 -1.71 -39.74
CA PHE A 412 -9.30 -2.22 -38.83
C PHE A 412 -10.25 -1.10 -38.48
N THR A 413 -11.55 -1.37 -38.55
CA THR A 413 -12.61 -0.41 -38.19
C THR A 413 -13.57 -1.08 -37.23
N VAL A 414 -13.83 -0.42 -36.11
CA VAL A 414 -14.85 -0.85 -35.14
C VAL A 414 -16.02 0.12 -35.16
N LYS A 415 -17.23 -0.42 -35.16
CA LYS A 415 -18.45 0.34 -34.89
C LYS A 415 -18.95 0.02 -33.49
N VAL A 416 -19.00 1.04 -32.65
CA VAL A 416 -19.49 0.98 -31.26
C VAL A 416 -20.92 1.50 -31.25
N THR A 417 -21.85 0.73 -30.69
CA THR A 417 -23.28 1.07 -30.67
C THR A 417 -23.77 1.11 -29.23
N ALA A 418 -24.26 2.27 -28.78
CA ALA A 418 -24.93 2.42 -27.48
C ALA A 418 -26.45 2.29 -27.61
N ASP A 419 -27.03 2.83 -28.68
CA ASP A 419 -28.42 2.60 -29.08
C ASP A 419 -28.57 2.78 -30.60
N THR A 420 -29.79 2.65 -31.14
CA THR A 420 -30.07 2.81 -32.58
C THR A 420 -29.68 4.16 -33.21
N ARG A 421 -29.43 5.21 -32.41
CA ARG A 421 -29.10 6.57 -32.88
C ARG A 421 -27.67 7.00 -32.48
N ASN A 422 -27.08 6.35 -31.50
CA ASN A 422 -25.78 6.68 -30.94
C ASN A 422 -24.76 5.61 -31.33
N THR A 423 -24.06 5.86 -32.44
CA THR A 423 -22.96 5.03 -32.91
C THR A 423 -21.70 5.85 -33.08
N ALA A 424 -20.55 5.29 -32.70
CA ALA A 424 -19.23 5.84 -33.01
C ALA A 424 -18.43 4.84 -33.82
N GLU A 425 -17.59 5.34 -34.72
CA GLU A 425 -16.68 4.53 -35.52
C GLU A 425 -15.25 4.98 -35.27
N ALA A 426 -14.35 4.03 -35.14
CA ALA A 426 -12.92 4.27 -35.01
C ALA A 426 -12.16 3.35 -35.96
N ALA A 427 -11.02 3.82 -36.46
CA ALA A 427 -10.18 3.05 -37.36
C ALA A 427 -8.72 3.07 -36.92
N HIS A 428 -8.02 1.96 -37.16
CA HIS A 428 -6.61 1.78 -36.88
C HIS A 428 -5.91 1.13 -38.07
N LEU A 429 -4.72 1.63 -38.42
CA LEU A 429 -3.90 1.06 -39.47
C LEU A 429 -2.84 0.15 -38.86
N LEU A 430 -2.72 -1.05 -39.38
CA LEU A 430 -1.75 -2.06 -38.95
C LEU A 430 -1.08 -2.69 -40.16
N THR A 431 0.25 -2.66 -40.20
CA THR A 431 1.07 -3.30 -41.24
C THR A 431 1.88 -4.44 -40.65
N ARG A 432 1.80 -5.65 -41.19
CA ARG A 432 2.72 -6.74 -40.82
C ARG A 432 4.03 -6.59 -41.59
N ARG A 433 5.17 -6.68 -40.91
CA ARG A 433 6.50 -6.62 -41.53
C ARG A 433 7.26 -7.91 -41.30
N ASP A 434 8.14 -8.24 -42.24
CA ASP A 434 9.05 -9.38 -42.10
C ASP A 434 10.27 -9.06 -41.22
N VAL A 435 10.03 -8.66 -39.97
CA VAL A 435 11.06 -8.28 -39.00
C VAL A 435 10.86 -8.94 -37.65
N ASN A 436 11.98 -9.18 -36.99
CA ASN A 436 12.06 -9.69 -35.62
C ASN A 436 12.15 -8.49 -34.67
N ALA A 437 11.02 -8.07 -34.11
CA ALA A 437 10.92 -6.85 -33.32
C ALA A 437 9.93 -6.97 -32.14
N PRO A 438 10.09 -6.16 -31.08
CA PRO A 438 9.06 -5.98 -30.06
C PRO A 438 7.75 -5.47 -30.65
N ILE A 439 6.64 -5.77 -29.99
CA ILE A 439 5.34 -5.14 -30.22
C ILE A 439 5.27 -3.93 -29.31
N VAL A 440 4.87 -2.77 -29.84
CA VAL A 440 4.65 -1.55 -29.05
C VAL A 440 3.24 -1.04 -29.28
N VAL A 441 2.58 -0.60 -28.21
CA VAL A 441 1.25 0.01 -28.23
C VAL A 441 1.34 1.36 -27.57
N LEU A 442 0.81 2.38 -28.25
CA LEU A 442 0.79 3.75 -27.78
C LEU A 442 -0.64 4.19 -27.46
N TYR A 443 -0.83 4.86 -26.33
CA TYR A 443 -2.08 5.54 -25.99
C TYR A 443 -1.82 6.85 -25.24
N SER A 444 -2.86 7.68 -25.16
CA SER A 444 -2.85 9.02 -24.56
C SER A 444 -3.99 9.19 -23.57
N ASP A 445 -3.79 10.02 -22.56
CA ASP A 445 -4.84 10.56 -21.70
C ASP A 445 -5.95 11.34 -22.46
N ALA A 446 -5.63 11.91 -23.62
CA ALA A 446 -6.54 12.65 -24.49
C ALA A 446 -7.20 11.81 -25.60
N ILE A 447 -7.05 10.49 -25.60
CA ILE A 447 -7.47 9.61 -26.71
C ILE A 447 -8.98 9.65 -27.06
N LEU A 448 -9.82 10.08 -26.11
CA LEU A 448 -11.27 10.24 -26.29
C LEU A 448 -11.73 11.70 -26.25
N ASN A 449 -10.85 12.66 -26.54
CA ASN A 449 -11.25 14.06 -26.52
C ASN A 449 -12.08 14.43 -27.75
N GLN A 450 -13.30 14.90 -27.49
CA GLN A 450 -14.24 15.44 -28.49
C GLN A 450 -13.79 16.77 -29.09
N ARG A 451 -12.99 17.50 -28.32
CA ARG A 451 -12.47 18.81 -28.68
C ARG A 451 -10.98 18.66 -28.98
N PRO A 452 -10.45 19.44 -29.94
CA PRO A 452 -9.02 19.58 -30.09
C PRO A 452 -8.37 19.90 -28.74
N VAL A 453 -7.22 19.29 -28.47
CA VAL A 453 -6.48 19.48 -27.23
C VAL A 453 -5.99 20.93 -27.17
N SER A 454 -6.08 21.57 -26.00
CA SER A 454 -5.61 22.95 -25.87
C SER A 454 -4.09 22.99 -25.95
N PRO A 455 -3.48 24.00 -26.60
CA PRO A 455 -2.04 24.22 -26.52
C PRO A 455 -1.53 24.35 -25.09
N GLU A 456 -2.38 24.71 -24.12
CA GLU A 456 -2.01 24.89 -22.72
C GLU A 456 -2.04 23.59 -21.90
N ASP A 457 -2.64 22.53 -22.45
CA ASP A 457 -2.80 21.27 -21.75
C ASP A 457 -1.44 20.59 -21.54
N GLU A 458 -1.27 20.01 -20.36
CA GLU A 458 -0.20 19.06 -20.09
C GLU A 458 -0.72 17.65 -20.36
N LEU A 459 -0.03 16.90 -21.22
CA LEU A 459 -0.46 15.57 -21.67
C LEU A 459 0.64 14.54 -21.49
N PHE A 460 0.22 13.29 -21.36
CA PHE A 460 1.11 12.14 -21.27
C PHE A 460 0.78 11.11 -22.35
N LEU A 461 1.83 10.67 -23.07
CA LEU A 461 1.79 9.55 -23.99
C LEU A 461 2.47 8.36 -23.33
N TYR A 462 1.82 7.20 -23.39
CA TYR A 462 2.30 5.96 -22.80
C TYR A 462 2.62 4.97 -23.91
N ALA A 463 3.80 4.36 -23.85
CA ALA A 463 4.22 3.28 -24.71
C ALA A 463 4.39 1.99 -23.90
N GLU A 464 3.63 0.96 -24.26
CA GLU A 464 3.72 -0.37 -23.68
C GLU A 464 4.36 -1.33 -24.69
N THR A 465 5.35 -2.10 -24.24
CA THR A 465 6.11 -3.00 -25.10
C THR A 465 5.99 -4.45 -24.66
N VAL A 466 5.82 -5.35 -25.62
CA VAL A 466 5.81 -6.81 -25.42
C VAL A 466 6.79 -7.46 -26.39
N VAL A 467 7.65 -8.34 -25.89
CA VAL A 467 8.56 -9.12 -26.74
C VAL A 467 7.88 -10.45 -27.09
N PRO A 468 7.58 -10.72 -28.38
CA PRO A 468 6.93 -11.97 -28.75
C PRO A 468 7.90 -13.15 -28.63
N ASP A 469 7.41 -14.33 -28.24
CA ASP A 469 8.23 -15.52 -27.95
C ASP A 469 9.16 -15.93 -29.10
N CYS A 470 8.74 -15.70 -30.33
CA CYS A 470 9.51 -15.98 -31.53
C CYS A 470 10.75 -15.10 -31.71
N ASN A 471 10.86 -14.00 -30.95
CA ASN A 471 11.98 -13.07 -31.01
C ASN A 471 13.16 -13.49 -30.11
N GLY A 472 12.98 -14.53 -29.29
CA GLY A 472 13.97 -14.94 -28.29
C GLY A 472 14.11 -13.90 -27.16
N THR A 473 15.24 -13.95 -26.45
CA THR A 473 15.58 -12.95 -25.43
C THR A 473 16.19 -11.71 -26.09
N LEU A 474 15.58 -10.54 -25.89
CA LEU A 474 16.19 -9.26 -26.22
C LEU A 474 17.00 -8.77 -25.02
N ASP A 475 18.30 -8.54 -25.22
CA ASP A 475 19.21 -8.17 -24.13
C ASP A 475 19.07 -6.69 -23.71
N ASP A 476 18.75 -5.80 -24.66
CA ASP A 476 18.59 -4.35 -24.42
C ASP A 476 17.45 -3.76 -25.27
N LEU A 477 16.26 -3.64 -24.68
CA LEU A 477 15.10 -2.99 -25.29
C LEU A 477 15.24 -1.46 -25.22
N GLU A 478 15.21 -0.80 -26.37
CA GLU A 478 15.24 0.67 -26.48
C GLU A 478 13.97 1.21 -27.13
N LEU A 479 13.60 2.43 -26.74
CA LEU A 479 12.53 3.22 -27.32
C LEU A 479 13.11 4.45 -28.00
N ASP A 480 12.48 4.88 -29.08
CA ASP A 480 12.80 6.12 -29.78
C ASP A 480 11.51 6.85 -30.18
N TRP A 481 11.26 7.99 -29.53
CA TRP A 481 10.13 8.87 -29.81
C TRP A 481 10.47 9.86 -30.91
N THR A 482 9.51 10.06 -31.83
CA THR A 482 9.59 11.06 -32.90
C THR A 482 8.26 11.78 -33.07
N VAL A 483 8.30 12.92 -33.76
CA VAL A 483 7.12 13.75 -34.05
C VAL A 483 7.20 14.27 -35.48
N ASP A 484 6.06 14.38 -36.16
CA ASP A 484 5.96 14.81 -37.56
C ASP A 484 6.00 16.32 -37.77
N ASP A 485 5.62 17.12 -36.78
CA ASP A 485 5.59 18.59 -36.85
C ASP A 485 6.83 19.22 -36.20
N PRO A 486 7.72 19.90 -36.96
CA PRO A 486 8.93 20.52 -36.44
C PRO A 486 8.69 21.74 -35.55
N ARG A 487 7.45 22.25 -35.47
CA ARG A 487 7.07 23.36 -34.57
C ARG A 487 6.84 22.87 -33.15
N VAL A 488 6.76 21.56 -32.92
CA VAL A 488 6.59 20.98 -31.59
C VAL A 488 7.86 21.16 -30.78
N ARG A 489 7.72 21.65 -29.54
CA ARG A 489 8.84 21.72 -28.59
C ARG A 489 9.09 20.34 -28.00
N PHE A 490 9.85 19.52 -28.73
CA PHE A 490 10.14 18.13 -28.36
C PHE A 490 10.99 18.02 -27.08
N ASP A 491 10.61 17.12 -26.18
CA ASP A 491 11.36 16.81 -24.95
C ASP A 491 12.33 15.64 -25.17
N PHE A 492 13.54 15.98 -25.58
CA PHE A 492 14.64 15.02 -25.78
C PHE A 492 15.02 14.24 -24.50
N GLY A 493 14.69 14.75 -23.31
CA GLY A 493 14.94 14.03 -22.05
C GLY A 493 14.06 12.80 -21.89
N SER A 494 12.89 12.78 -22.54
CA SER A 494 11.95 11.66 -22.55
C SER A 494 11.99 10.83 -23.84
N GLN A 495 12.92 11.10 -24.76
CA GLN A 495 12.98 10.45 -26.08
C GLN A 495 13.08 8.92 -26.03
N ASN A 496 13.67 8.37 -24.96
CA ASN A 496 13.84 6.92 -24.80
C ASN A 496 13.02 6.38 -23.60
N SER A 497 12.10 7.18 -23.07
CA SER A 497 11.26 6.83 -21.92
C SER A 497 9.99 6.11 -22.38
N PRO A 498 9.44 5.15 -21.61
CA PRO A 498 8.12 4.59 -21.88
C PRO A 498 6.97 5.60 -21.70
N VAL A 499 7.24 6.73 -21.04
CA VAL A 499 6.30 7.83 -20.88
C VAL A 499 6.90 9.09 -21.49
N TYR A 500 6.22 9.65 -22.48
CA TYR A 500 6.59 10.92 -23.11
C TYR A 500 5.65 12.04 -22.61
N ARG A 501 6.24 13.13 -22.11
CA ARG A 501 5.50 14.26 -21.53
C ARG A 501 5.41 15.39 -22.54
N ILE A 502 4.20 15.81 -22.88
CA ILE A 502 3.95 17.02 -23.64
C ILE A 502 3.71 18.15 -22.65
N ALA A 503 4.68 19.05 -22.54
CA ALA A 503 4.57 20.22 -21.65
C ALA A 503 3.55 21.24 -22.19
N PRO A 504 2.95 22.07 -21.31
CA PRO A 504 2.13 23.20 -21.74
C PRO A 504 2.86 24.07 -22.78
N TYR A 505 2.13 24.49 -23.81
CA TYR A 505 2.59 25.27 -24.96
C TYR A 505 3.63 24.57 -25.85
N ALA A 506 3.82 23.25 -25.72
CA ALA A 506 4.70 22.49 -26.60
C ALA A 506 4.08 22.18 -27.96
N LEU A 507 2.75 22.17 -28.06
CA LEU A 507 2.01 21.87 -29.29
C LEU A 507 1.67 23.14 -30.08
N PRO A 508 1.88 23.16 -31.41
CA PRO A 508 1.47 24.27 -32.25
C PRO A 508 -0.08 24.35 -32.33
N PRO A 509 -0.68 25.55 -32.15
CA PRO A 509 -2.12 25.71 -32.27
C PRO A 509 -2.60 25.41 -33.70
N ASP A 510 -3.86 25.02 -33.82
CA ASP A 510 -4.56 24.80 -35.10
C ASP A 510 -3.83 23.81 -36.02
N SER A 511 -3.37 22.69 -35.45
CA SER A 511 -2.56 21.69 -36.14
C SER A 511 -2.96 20.27 -35.76
N ASN A 512 -2.60 19.29 -36.61
CA ASN A 512 -2.63 17.88 -36.26
C ASN A 512 -1.19 17.41 -36.12
N VAL A 513 -0.87 16.85 -34.96
CA VAL A 513 0.50 16.43 -34.61
C VAL A 513 0.50 14.92 -34.36
N THR A 514 1.33 14.20 -35.07
CA THR A 514 1.50 12.75 -34.94
C THR A 514 2.78 12.43 -34.18
N PHE A 515 2.63 11.82 -33.02
CA PHE A 515 3.73 11.23 -32.27
C PHE A 515 3.88 9.75 -32.66
N GLN A 516 5.12 9.32 -32.83
CA GLN A 516 5.46 7.94 -33.18
C GLN A 516 6.50 7.43 -32.19
N VAL A 517 6.34 6.19 -31.75
CA VAL A 517 7.32 5.49 -30.93
C VAL A 517 7.78 4.23 -31.64
N ARG A 518 9.09 4.01 -31.66
CA ARG A 518 9.71 2.78 -32.14
C ARG A 518 10.29 2.01 -30.98
N ALA A 519 10.10 0.69 -30.98
CA ALA A 519 10.70 -0.23 -30.02
C ALA A 519 11.60 -1.22 -30.76
N PHE A 520 12.87 -1.33 -30.37
CA PHE A 520 13.85 -2.21 -31.00
C PHE A 520 14.85 -2.73 -29.97
N SER A 521 15.66 -3.71 -30.38
CA SER A 521 16.78 -4.21 -29.57
C SER A 521 18.07 -3.55 -30.01
N TYR A 522 18.86 -3.01 -29.09
CA TYR A 522 20.20 -2.51 -29.44
C TYR A 522 21.14 -3.69 -29.80
N PRO A 523 22.00 -3.59 -30.84
CA PRO A 523 22.19 -2.46 -31.78
C PRO A 523 21.32 -2.54 -33.05
N THR A 524 20.33 -3.44 -33.11
CA THR A 524 19.49 -3.72 -34.28
C THR A 524 18.37 -2.69 -34.43
N GLN A 525 18.72 -1.44 -34.73
CA GLN A 525 17.76 -0.32 -34.86
C GLN A 525 16.82 -0.42 -36.09
N TRP A 526 17.17 -1.24 -37.09
CA TRP A 526 16.39 -1.38 -38.33
C TRP A 526 15.21 -2.35 -38.20
N ALA A 527 15.19 -3.21 -37.17
CA ALA A 527 14.10 -4.12 -36.87
C ALA A 527 13.33 -3.61 -35.65
N TYR A 528 12.23 -2.90 -35.90
CA TYR A 528 11.46 -2.23 -34.86
C TYR A 528 9.96 -2.50 -34.98
N GLY A 529 9.28 -2.52 -33.84
CA GLY A 529 7.84 -2.31 -33.77
C GLY A 529 7.56 -0.82 -33.71
N GLU A 530 6.40 -0.41 -34.19
CA GLU A 530 6.01 1.01 -34.23
C GLU A 530 4.55 1.16 -33.84
N SER A 531 4.25 2.24 -33.12
CA SER A 531 2.89 2.70 -32.84
C SER A 531 2.85 4.22 -32.89
N SER A 532 1.69 4.77 -33.25
CA SER A 532 1.52 6.21 -33.39
C SER A 532 0.16 6.69 -32.90
N VAL A 533 0.12 7.95 -32.49
CA VAL A 533 -1.12 8.69 -32.19
C VAL A 533 -1.07 10.06 -32.84
N THR A 534 -2.19 10.50 -33.39
CA THR A 534 -2.36 11.85 -33.90
C THR A 534 -3.26 12.64 -32.97
N LEU A 535 -2.77 13.79 -32.49
CA LEU A 535 -3.49 14.74 -31.66
C LEU A 535 -3.94 15.91 -32.53
N SER A 536 -5.23 16.25 -32.47
CA SER A 536 -5.75 17.50 -33.02
C SER A 536 -5.64 18.61 -31.99
N VAL A 537 -4.95 19.70 -32.31
CA VAL A 537 -4.64 20.81 -31.40
C VAL A 537 -5.54 22.00 -31.72
N GLY A 538 -6.21 22.54 -30.71
CA GLY A 538 -7.10 23.69 -30.83
C GLY A 538 -6.36 25.02 -30.89
N SER A 539 -7.12 26.09 -31.07
CA SER A 539 -6.60 27.46 -30.94
C SER A 539 -6.13 27.72 -29.50
N SER A 540 -5.06 28.48 -29.32
CA SER A 540 -4.59 28.88 -27.98
C SER A 540 -5.56 29.86 -27.30
N ASP A 541 -5.51 30.00 -25.98
CA ASP A 541 -6.31 31.00 -25.29
C ASP A 541 -5.85 32.43 -25.65
N LEU A 542 -6.82 33.34 -25.74
CA LEU A 542 -6.56 34.73 -26.05
C LEU A 542 -5.92 35.40 -24.82
N LYS A 543 -4.74 36.01 -25.01
CA LYS A 543 -4.04 36.73 -23.94
C LYS A 543 -3.87 38.20 -24.31
N ALA A 544 -4.38 39.09 -23.48
CA ALA A 544 -4.18 40.54 -23.62
C ALA A 544 -2.94 40.98 -22.82
N VAL A 545 -2.02 41.69 -23.48
CA VAL A 545 -0.78 42.19 -22.87
C VAL A 545 -0.49 43.61 -23.34
N ILE A 546 -0.26 44.53 -22.40
CA ILE A 546 0.29 45.87 -22.70
C ILE A 546 1.79 45.84 -22.38
N LYS A 547 2.63 46.13 -23.38
CA LYS A 547 4.10 46.20 -23.22
C LYS A 547 4.46 47.21 -22.10
N GLY A 548 5.57 47.05 -21.38
CA GLY A 548 6.05 48.09 -20.45
C GLY A 548 5.46 48.06 -19.04
N GLY A 549 4.71 47.01 -18.67
CA GLY A 549 4.39 46.70 -17.26
C GLY A 549 3.08 47.31 -16.73
N PRO A 550 2.76 47.05 -15.44
CA PRO A 550 1.48 47.40 -14.84
C PRO A 550 1.34 48.90 -14.51
N SER A 551 2.44 49.65 -14.46
CA SER A 551 2.42 51.10 -14.26
C SER A 551 3.52 51.78 -15.06
N ARG A 552 3.28 53.04 -15.44
CA ARG A 552 4.18 53.88 -16.22
C ARG A 552 4.09 55.31 -15.73
N MET A 553 5.19 56.05 -15.86
CA MET A 553 5.20 57.50 -15.61
C MET A 553 5.21 58.27 -16.93
N ALA A 554 4.41 59.33 -17.02
CA ALA A 554 4.38 60.26 -18.13
C ALA A 554 4.74 61.67 -17.61
N GLY A 555 5.82 62.26 -18.14
CA GLY A 555 6.24 63.63 -17.80
C GLY A 555 5.66 64.66 -18.76
N GLN A 556 5.46 65.90 -18.29
CA GLN A 556 5.14 67.03 -19.16
C GLN A 556 6.37 67.43 -19.99
N GLY A 557 6.40 67.03 -21.25
CA GLY A 557 7.41 67.48 -22.21
C GLY A 557 7.95 66.37 -23.12
N GLN A 558 7.47 66.36 -24.36
CA GLN A 558 8.06 65.79 -25.57
C GLN A 558 8.02 64.28 -25.84
N ASN A 559 7.60 63.39 -24.93
CA ASN A 559 7.45 61.96 -25.25
C ASN A 559 6.00 61.50 -25.24
N ASP A 560 5.54 60.96 -26.38
CA ASP A 560 4.23 60.30 -26.48
C ASP A 560 4.15 59.11 -25.50
N VAL A 561 3.01 58.98 -24.84
CA VAL A 561 2.64 57.74 -24.16
C VAL A 561 2.22 56.74 -25.23
N ILE A 562 3.09 55.76 -25.50
CA ILE A 562 2.85 54.69 -26.48
C ILE A 562 2.34 53.46 -25.76
N LEU A 563 1.04 53.16 -25.85
CA LEU A 563 0.48 51.92 -25.34
C LEU A 563 0.45 50.91 -26.48
N ASN A 564 1.14 49.78 -26.28
CA ASN A 564 1.35 48.77 -27.30
C ASN A 564 0.78 47.43 -26.82
N GLY A 565 -0.30 47.01 -27.47
CA GLY A 565 -1.00 45.75 -27.28
C GLY A 565 -0.56 44.62 -28.21
N SER A 566 0.40 44.84 -29.11
CA SER A 566 0.89 43.85 -30.08
C SER A 566 1.46 42.54 -29.49
N PRO A 567 1.94 42.48 -28.22
CA PRO A 567 2.29 41.20 -27.59
C PRO A 567 1.06 40.35 -27.21
N SER A 568 -0.15 40.88 -27.37
CA SER A 568 -1.38 40.13 -27.17
C SER A 568 -1.47 39.04 -28.23
N SER A 569 -1.56 37.79 -27.81
CA SER A 569 -1.52 36.62 -28.70
C SER A 569 -2.84 35.87 -28.64
N GLY A 570 -3.30 35.39 -29.79
CA GLY A 570 -4.54 34.59 -29.86
C GLY A 570 -4.62 33.66 -31.07
N GLY A 571 -3.48 33.19 -31.60
CA GLY A 571 -3.43 32.36 -32.82
C GLY A 571 -3.07 33.16 -34.08
N GLN A 572 -3.36 32.61 -35.27
CA GLN A 572 -3.21 33.32 -36.55
C GLN A 572 -4.42 34.20 -36.93
N ASP A 573 -5.49 34.17 -36.14
CA ASP A 573 -6.71 34.93 -36.41
C ASP A 573 -6.51 36.44 -36.28
N PRO A 574 -7.21 37.26 -37.08
CA PRO A 574 -7.21 38.70 -36.92
C PRO A 574 -7.82 39.09 -35.56
N LEU A 575 -7.08 39.89 -34.79
CA LEU A 575 -7.50 40.40 -33.49
C LEU A 575 -8.15 41.78 -33.62
N VAL A 576 -9.22 42.01 -32.87
CA VAL A 576 -9.84 43.33 -32.70
C VAL A 576 -9.40 43.89 -31.36
N TYR A 577 -8.92 45.13 -31.35
CA TYR A 577 -8.42 45.81 -30.15
C TYR A 577 -9.46 46.83 -29.69
N GLN A 578 -9.64 46.97 -28.38
CA GLN A 578 -10.51 48.00 -27.81
C GLN A 578 -9.84 48.61 -26.59
N TRP A 579 -9.40 49.85 -26.74
CA TRP A 579 -8.82 50.62 -25.65
C TRP A 579 -9.87 51.46 -24.93
N SER A 580 -9.77 51.51 -23.60
CA SER A 580 -10.53 52.42 -22.74
C SER A 580 -9.61 53.06 -21.71
N CYS A 581 -10.01 54.22 -21.19
CA CYS A 581 -9.27 54.95 -20.17
C CYS A 581 -10.25 55.47 -19.12
N LEU A 582 -9.94 55.19 -17.85
CA LEU A 582 -10.68 55.68 -16.70
C LEU A 582 -9.74 56.43 -15.74
N ASP A 583 -10.23 57.50 -15.14
CA ASP A 583 -9.52 58.22 -14.08
C ASP A 583 -9.73 57.56 -12.69
N GLU A 584 -9.18 58.18 -11.65
CA GLU A 584 -9.29 57.73 -10.24
C GLU A 584 -10.74 57.72 -9.71
N HIS A 585 -11.67 58.40 -10.38
CA HIS A 585 -13.09 58.46 -10.03
C HIS A 585 -13.96 57.58 -10.95
N LEU A 586 -13.34 56.72 -11.76
CA LEU A 586 -14.01 55.85 -12.74
C LEU A 586 -14.76 56.65 -13.83
N GLN A 587 -14.34 57.88 -14.11
CA GLN A 587 -14.85 58.68 -15.22
C GLN A 587 -13.98 58.47 -16.47
N PRO A 588 -14.55 58.59 -17.68
CA PRO A 588 -13.77 58.54 -18.91
C PRO A 588 -12.66 59.59 -18.91
N CYS A 589 -11.47 59.24 -19.39
CA CYS A 589 -10.39 60.22 -19.51
C CYS A 589 -10.74 61.26 -20.59
N TYR A 590 -10.64 62.54 -20.24
CA TYR A 590 -10.84 63.67 -21.15
C TYR A 590 -9.50 64.24 -21.64
N ASP A 591 -9.53 64.88 -22.80
CA ASP A 591 -8.37 65.58 -23.37
C ASP A 591 -8.15 66.91 -22.60
N TYR A 592 -6.94 67.12 -22.09
CA TYR A 592 -6.52 68.34 -21.38
C TYR A 592 -5.54 69.20 -22.19
N GLY A 593 -5.38 68.92 -23.48
CA GLY A 593 -4.49 69.68 -24.35
C GLY A 593 -4.92 71.14 -24.56
N PRO A 594 -4.02 71.99 -25.08
CA PRO A 594 -4.24 73.43 -25.25
C PRO A 594 -5.41 73.80 -26.20
N THR A 595 -5.94 72.83 -26.96
CA THR A 595 -7.07 72.98 -27.89
C THR A 595 -8.30 72.18 -27.48
N ALA A 596 -8.38 71.65 -26.25
CA ALA A 596 -9.41 70.71 -25.85
C ALA A 596 -10.78 71.36 -25.63
N THR A 597 -11.84 70.72 -26.14
CA THR A 597 -13.26 71.15 -26.03
C THR A 597 -14.09 70.27 -25.09
N SER A 598 -13.47 69.59 -24.13
CA SER A 598 -14.09 68.50 -23.31
C SER A 598 -14.30 67.19 -24.07
N ASP A 599 -13.51 66.94 -25.12
CA ASP A 599 -13.53 65.68 -25.88
C ASP A 599 -12.88 64.55 -25.07
N LEU A 600 -13.28 63.30 -25.35
CA LEU A 600 -12.63 62.11 -24.79
C LEU A 600 -11.18 62.03 -25.27
N LEU A 601 -10.27 61.67 -24.36
CA LEU A 601 -8.86 61.44 -24.64
C LEU A 601 -8.68 60.34 -25.70
N LEU A 602 -9.45 59.25 -25.57
CA LEU A 602 -9.53 58.16 -26.52
C LEU A 602 -10.83 58.23 -27.32
N LYS A 603 -10.74 58.46 -28.63
CA LYS A 603 -11.90 58.51 -29.53
C LYS A 603 -12.31 57.09 -29.95
N PRO A 604 -13.60 56.70 -29.87
CA PRO A 604 -14.06 55.32 -30.13
C PRO A 604 -13.68 54.73 -31.49
N LEU A 605 -13.48 55.56 -32.52
CA LEU A 605 -13.11 55.13 -33.88
C LEU A 605 -11.59 54.93 -34.06
N GLU A 606 -10.78 55.45 -33.15
CA GLU A 606 -9.30 55.40 -33.22
C GLU A 606 -8.70 54.32 -32.30
N THR A 607 -9.52 53.71 -31.45
CA THR A 607 -9.12 52.71 -30.44
C THR A 607 -9.10 51.27 -30.95
N ASN A 608 -9.41 51.02 -32.23
CA ASN A 608 -9.34 49.67 -32.83
C ASN A 608 -7.97 49.36 -33.46
N ARG A 609 -6.89 49.69 -32.76
CA ARG A 609 -5.52 49.49 -33.22
C ARG A 609 -4.68 48.83 -32.14
N GLU A 610 -3.71 48.02 -32.58
CA GLU A 610 -2.72 47.37 -31.69
C GLU A 610 -1.88 48.36 -30.88
N VAL A 611 -1.62 49.55 -31.44
CA VAL A 611 -0.82 50.60 -30.81
C VAL A 611 -1.59 51.91 -30.82
N ILE A 612 -1.74 52.51 -29.64
CA ILE A 612 -2.24 53.87 -29.48
C ILE A 612 -1.11 54.78 -29.00
N ARG A 613 -1.07 55.99 -29.55
CA ARG A 613 -0.10 57.03 -29.21
C ARG A 613 -0.85 58.24 -28.67
N ILE A 614 -0.49 58.67 -27.48
CA ILE A 614 -1.13 59.79 -26.80
C ILE A 614 -0.05 60.82 -26.51
N MET A 615 -0.22 62.03 -27.02
CA MET A 615 0.69 63.14 -26.72
C MET A 615 0.59 63.46 -25.23
N ALA A 616 1.72 63.51 -24.52
CA ALA A 616 1.74 63.76 -23.08
C ALA A 616 1.08 65.09 -22.68
N GLU A 617 1.10 66.09 -23.58
CA GLU A 617 0.45 67.40 -23.41
C GLU A 617 -1.08 67.32 -23.30
N ARG A 618 -1.69 66.21 -23.74
CA ARG A 618 -3.14 65.96 -23.67
C ARG A 618 -3.58 65.34 -22.35
N LEU A 619 -2.63 64.97 -21.48
CA LEU A 619 -2.90 64.32 -20.20
C LEU A 619 -2.96 65.36 -19.09
N GLU A 620 -3.93 65.22 -18.18
CA GLU A 620 -4.00 66.06 -16.98
C GLU A 620 -2.78 65.82 -16.09
N PRO A 621 -2.01 66.84 -15.67
CA PRO A 621 -0.87 66.67 -14.76
C PRO A 621 -1.31 66.21 -13.36
N GLY A 622 -0.49 65.38 -12.70
CA GLY A 622 -0.73 64.93 -11.31
C GLY A 622 -1.84 63.89 -11.14
N LYS A 623 -2.30 63.25 -12.23
CA LYS A 623 -3.38 62.27 -12.23
C LYS A 623 -2.89 60.86 -12.53
N SER A 624 -3.57 59.87 -11.95
CA SER A 624 -3.41 58.47 -12.32
C SER A 624 -4.51 58.06 -13.29
N LEU A 625 -4.14 57.69 -14.51
CA LEU A 625 -5.07 57.28 -15.57
C LEU A 625 -4.92 55.78 -15.82
N ASN A 626 -6.02 55.03 -15.70
CA ASN A 626 -6.04 53.59 -15.91
C ASN A 626 -6.46 53.26 -17.33
N PHE A 627 -5.51 52.78 -18.15
CA PHE A 627 -5.77 52.35 -19.51
C PHE A 627 -6.02 50.85 -19.55
N THR A 628 -7.18 50.45 -20.05
CA THR A 628 -7.56 49.03 -20.21
C THR A 628 -7.58 48.68 -21.70
N LEU A 629 -6.94 47.58 -22.05
CA LEU A 629 -6.99 46.96 -23.36
C LEU A 629 -7.85 45.71 -23.28
N GLU A 630 -8.90 45.66 -24.10
CA GLU A 630 -9.68 44.46 -24.38
C GLU A 630 -9.34 43.97 -25.79
N VAL A 631 -9.10 42.68 -25.93
CA VAL A 631 -8.81 42.03 -27.21
C VAL A 631 -9.90 41.01 -27.48
N PHE A 632 -10.38 40.96 -28.71
CA PHE A 632 -11.38 40.01 -29.17
C PHE A 632 -10.83 39.20 -30.35
N ARG A 633 -11.16 37.91 -30.35
CA ARG A 633 -10.99 37.05 -31.52
C ARG A 633 -12.26 37.13 -32.38
N THR A 634 -12.13 37.36 -33.68
CA THR A 634 -13.29 37.36 -34.60
C THR A 634 -13.51 35.96 -35.12
N ASP A 635 -14.53 35.25 -34.62
CA ASP A 635 -15.02 34.03 -35.24
C ASP A 635 -16.03 34.39 -36.34
N ASN A 636 -15.68 34.12 -37.60
CA ASN A 636 -16.59 34.35 -38.73
C ASN A 636 -17.77 33.34 -38.77
N SER A 637 -17.95 32.50 -37.75
CA SER A 637 -18.80 31.31 -37.85
C SER A 637 -19.55 30.91 -36.57
N SER A 638 -19.99 31.84 -35.73
CA SER A 638 -21.04 31.54 -34.74
C SER A 638 -21.46 32.82 -34.03
N GLY A 639 -22.76 33.06 -33.87
CA GLY A 639 -23.27 34.16 -33.05
C GLY A 639 -23.06 33.95 -31.53
N GLU A 640 -21.95 33.33 -31.13
CA GLU A 640 -21.52 33.24 -29.73
C GLU A 640 -20.69 34.48 -29.36
N PRO A 641 -20.67 34.90 -28.09
CA PRO A 641 -19.81 36.00 -27.66
C PRO A 641 -18.34 35.57 -27.81
N GLY A 642 -17.64 36.15 -28.79
CA GLY A 642 -16.23 35.88 -29.04
C GLY A 642 -15.36 35.97 -27.78
N VAL A 643 -14.33 35.13 -27.70
CA VAL A 643 -13.41 35.05 -26.56
C VAL A 643 -12.75 36.41 -26.35
N LYS A 644 -12.87 36.94 -25.11
CA LYS A 644 -12.40 38.26 -24.70
C LYS A 644 -11.28 38.11 -23.67
N ALA A 645 -10.17 38.80 -23.89
CA ALA A 645 -9.11 38.96 -22.91
C ALA A 645 -8.91 40.44 -22.58
N ALA A 646 -8.70 40.77 -21.32
CA ALA A 646 -8.51 42.15 -20.88
C ALA A 646 -7.25 42.29 -20.03
N THR A 647 -6.59 43.44 -20.13
CA THR A 647 -5.44 43.81 -19.30
C THR A 647 -5.44 45.32 -19.10
N SER A 648 -4.73 45.82 -18.09
CA SER A 648 -4.66 47.25 -17.81
C SER A 648 -3.26 47.71 -17.41
N THR A 649 -3.00 49.01 -17.61
CA THR A 649 -1.77 49.67 -17.18
C THR A 649 -2.12 51.05 -16.62
N LEU A 650 -1.49 51.41 -15.50
CA LEU A 650 -1.64 52.71 -14.88
C LEU A 650 -0.62 53.69 -15.47
N VAL A 651 -1.08 54.87 -15.91
CA VAL A 651 -0.21 55.97 -16.34
C VAL A 651 -0.31 57.09 -15.32
N ILE A 652 0.78 57.33 -14.60
CA ILE A 652 0.90 58.38 -13.59
C ILE A 652 1.53 59.61 -14.25
N THR A 653 0.80 60.72 -14.32
CA THR A 653 1.29 61.97 -14.90
C THR A 653 1.99 62.81 -13.83
N GLN A 654 3.18 63.32 -14.12
CA GLN A 654 3.93 64.15 -13.17
C GLN A 654 3.52 65.63 -13.25
N GLU A 655 3.53 66.33 -12.12
CA GLU A 655 3.20 67.76 -12.01
C GLU A 655 4.35 68.70 -12.43
N GLU A 656 5.61 68.22 -12.45
CA GLU A 656 6.79 69.05 -12.74
C GLU A 656 7.49 68.68 -14.06
N ILE A 657 7.86 69.71 -14.82
CA ILE A 657 8.79 69.62 -15.96
C ILE A 657 10.16 69.24 -15.39
N ILE A 658 10.66 68.04 -15.68
CA ILE A 658 12.06 67.70 -15.39
C ILE A 658 12.93 68.40 -16.45
N PRO A 659 13.76 69.40 -16.10
CA PRO A 659 14.75 69.92 -17.03
C PRO A 659 15.84 68.86 -17.21
N LEU A 660 16.23 68.58 -18.45
CA LEU A 660 17.39 67.76 -18.75
C LEU A 660 18.63 68.33 -18.03
N ALA A 661 19.26 67.53 -17.17
CA ALA A 661 20.64 67.78 -16.80
C ALA A 661 21.52 67.56 -18.04
N SER A 662 22.34 68.57 -18.33
CA SER A 662 23.27 68.69 -19.47
C SER A 662 24.25 67.53 -19.61
#